data_AF-A0AB40ALX9-F1
#
_entry.id   AF-A0AB40ALX9-F1
#
_cell.length_a   1.000
_cell.length_b   1.000
_cell.length_c   1.000
_cell.angle_alpha   90.00
_cell.angle_beta   90.00
_cell.angle_gamma   90.00
#
_symmetry.space_group_name_H-M   'P 1'
#
loop_
_entity.id
_entity.type
_entity.pdbx_description
1 polymer ?
#
loop_
_entity_poly.entity_id
_entity_poly.type
_entity_poly.pdbx_seq_one_letter_code
_entity_poly.pdbx_strand_id
1 'polypeptide(L)'
;MPMASEACAVLLGSVGPVGPGLGCLKMPPDRPLFASSQRFLSISCKMRQRNLGSQPKRQRSKKFPPKSSTVNMKSQSNDDEDNGAQDASGGHQLNSDSRTLSSANGDSNSIAMTVETLPSANDGVTQIEKVHGRQIPSVRLEDLIAMIRNAEKNILLLNEARVQALEDLDKILSEKEALQTDINNLEMKLTETDARTKAAAQEKIHVELLENQLEKLKDEMTSNRFLGEKHDLRDNEEKLNLDSVTLGAKNSPLAQELSTLHKENMLLKDDIQNLKAELDDVKETEQRVLMLEKERSILEISLKELESKLAIAQEDVSKLFAVKSDCKALSEKVESLQGLLDQATKQAEQAVTVLHHNHELQRKVDLLEASLQEAIAVNYSSEKALKYNELLEQKVKLLEERLQISDEEINSHIHMYQESVKEFQDIVDKLKEEIKKKSLEETMDDMPSEFWSRLLLTIDGLLLEKKISLNDASSLREMAWKKDNLIRDAYLACKGKVDNENLSSFLKLALSRPSSGLNIIHIAAEMAPIAKVGGLGDVVSGLGKALQMKGHLVEIILPKYDCMQYDRICDLKVLDVALQSYFDGQLFKNQIWVGTVEGLPVYLIEPLHPAKFFWRGQVYGEHDDFKRFSYFSHAALELLYQSGKKPNIIHCHDWHTAFVAPLYWDIYATRGFNSARICFTCHNFEYQGVTSASELASCGLDVHHLHRPDRMQDNSAHDKVNPIKGAIVYSNIVTTVSPTYAQEVRTTEGGRGLQETLNFHSRKFVGILNGIDTDAWNPSTDMFLKVQYSPDDLQGKTQNKKALRKYLNLSTSEAFRPLVGCITRLVPQKGVHLIRHAIYRTLELGGQFVLLGSSPVPHIQREFEGIANHFQSDPHVRLLLKFDEALSHTIYAATDMLIIPSLFEPCGLTQMIAMRYGSVPIVRSTGGLNDSVFDIDDDSVPLQFRNGFKFTRPDEQGLSEAMERAINYYFRSRESWQQLVQKVMRMDFGWDASAAQYEELYEKAVARARASKNL
;
A
#
# COMPACT_ATOMS: atom_id res chain seq x y z
N MET A 1 -9.14 47.63 5.39
CA MET A 1 -9.10 48.86 4.58
C MET A 1 -7.80 49.59 4.87
N PRO A 2 -7.10 50.14 3.85
CA PRO A 2 -7.26 49.93 2.40
C PRO A 2 -7.07 48.42 2.02
N MET A 3 -7.59 47.82 0.94
CA MET A 3 -7.70 48.15 -0.51
C MET A 3 -6.34 48.00 -1.22
N ALA A 4 -6.09 46.92 -1.99
CA ALA A 4 -6.48 46.65 -3.40
C ALA A 4 -5.36 47.08 -4.38
N SER A 5 -5.15 46.54 -5.59
CA SER A 5 -5.87 45.59 -6.47
C SER A 5 -4.88 44.55 -7.09
N GLU A 6 -5.26 43.41 -7.69
CA GLU A 6 -5.76 43.17 -9.09
C GLU A 6 -5.01 43.96 -10.19
N ALA A 7 -4.73 43.44 -11.41
CA ALA A 7 -5.10 42.17 -12.07
C ALA A 7 -3.95 41.69 -13.00
N CYS A 8 -3.75 40.38 -13.26
CA CYS A 8 -4.28 39.62 -14.41
C CYS A 8 -4.05 40.23 -15.82
N ALA A 9 -3.19 39.58 -16.63
CA ALA A 9 -3.27 39.54 -18.10
C ALA A 9 -2.33 38.46 -18.67
N VAL A 10 -2.89 37.40 -19.28
CA VAL A 10 -2.17 36.51 -20.20
C VAL A 10 -2.43 37.02 -21.62
N LEU A 11 -1.43 36.96 -22.51
CA LEU A 11 -1.68 36.97 -23.95
C LEU A 11 -0.71 36.00 -24.66
N LEU A 12 -1.27 35.25 -25.61
CA LEU A 12 -0.62 34.16 -26.35
C LEU A 12 -0.43 34.55 -27.82
N GLY A 13 0.53 33.88 -28.47
CA GLY A 13 0.54 33.65 -29.92
C GLY A 13 1.39 34.61 -30.76
N SER A 14 1.65 34.28 -32.04
CA SER A 14 1.45 32.98 -32.73
C SER A 14 2.10 33.00 -34.14
N VAL A 15 2.12 31.83 -34.80
CA VAL A 15 2.37 31.59 -36.24
C VAL A 15 3.83 31.72 -36.77
N GLY A 16 4.19 30.85 -37.73
CA GLY A 16 5.43 30.90 -38.53
C GLY A 16 5.28 31.72 -39.82
N PRO A 17 5.95 31.41 -40.98
CA PRO A 17 6.31 30.06 -41.46
C PRO A 17 7.67 29.86 -42.21
N VAL A 18 8.05 28.58 -42.39
CA VAL A 18 8.79 27.94 -43.53
C VAL A 18 10.06 28.59 -44.15
N GLY A 19 11.24 28.06 -43.77
CA GLY A 19 12.40 27.61 -44.62
C GLY A 19 13.09 28.54 -45.65
N PRO A 20 14.11 28.07 -46.42
CA PRO A 20 14.90 26.81 -46.33
C PRO A 20 16.45 27.03 -46.32
N GLY A 21 17.27 25.97 -46.20
CA GLY A 21 18.73 26.04 -46.50
C GLY A 21 19.60 24.87 -46.00
N LEU A 22 20.63 24.48 -46.77
CA LEU A 22 21.65 23.46 -46.44
C LEU A 22 23.06 24.07 -46.33
N GLY A 23 24.02 23.43 -45.64
CA GLY A 23 25.46 23.64 -45.92
C GLY A 23 26.46 23.38 -44.78
N CYS A 24 27.24 22.29 -44.87
CA CYS A 24 28.31 21.91 -43.95
C CYS A 24 29.69 22.52 -44.34
N LEU A 25 30.63 22.76 -43.38
CA LEU A 25 32.06 22.30 -43.38
C LEU A 25 33.07 23.09 -42.47
N LYS A 26 33.86 22.33 -41.67
CA LYS A 26 35.31 22.44 -41.29
C LYS A 26 35.99 23.75 -40.74
N MET A 27 36.60 23.60 -39.54
CA MET A 27 38.06 23.65 -39.18
C MET A 27 39.05 24.38 -40.12
N PRO A 28 40.16 25.02 -39.64
CA PRO A 28 41.02 24.69 -38.47
C PRO A 28 41.23 25.95 -37.56
N PRO A 29 42.34 26.24 -36.82
CA PRO A 29 43.59 25.51 -36.41
C PRO A 29 43.78 25.52 -34.85
N ASP A 30 44.93 25.43 -34.16
CA ASP A 30 46.38 25.28 -34.46
C ASP A 30 47.14 24.58 -33.28
N ARG A 31 48.49 24.47 -33.27
CA ARG A 31 49.26 23.74 -32.22
C ARG A 31 50.79 24.01 -32.11
N PRO A 32 51.43 23.63 -30.96
CA PRO A 32 52.89 23.53 -30.81
C PRO A 32 53.43 22.07 -30.59
N LEU A 33 54.62 21.94 -29.97
CA LEU A 33 55.54 20.78 -29.87
C LEU A 33 56.06 20.59 -28.43
N PHE A 34 56.61 19.48 -27.90
CA PHE A 34 56.71 18.03 -28.24
C PHE A 34 56.86 17.24 -26.89
N ALA A 35 57.20 15.96 -26.68
CA ALA A 35 57.73 14.80 -27.44
C ALA A 35 57.03 13.49 -26.92
N SER A 36 57.18 12.23 -27.40
CA SER A 36 58.25 11.46 -28.11
C SER A 36 59.44 11.02 -27.22
N SER A 37 59.96 9.77 -27.25
CA SER A 37 59.56 8.49 -27.89
C SER A 37 60.32 7.29 -27.22
N GLN A 38 60.45 6.00 -27.67
CA GLN A 38 60.29 5.38 -29.00
C GLN A 38 60.30 3.80 -29.02
N ARG A 39 59.27 3.17 -29.64
CA ARG A 39 59.26 1.80 -30.29
C ARG A 39 59.51 0.57 -29.38
N PHE A 40 59.28 -0.71 -29.76
CA PHE A 40 59.02 -1.44 -31.04
C PHE A 40 57.75 -2.34 -30.91
N LEU A 41 56.89 -2.60 -31.92
CA LEU A 41 56.98 -3.21 -33.27
C LEU A 41 56.80 -4.77 -33.33
N SER A 42 56.34 -5.29 -34.48
CA SER A 42 55.59 -6.57 -34.63
C SER A 42 56.06 -7.47 -35.78
N ILE A 43 55.78 -8.80 -35.76
CA ILE A 43 55.36 -9.67 -36.90
C ILE A 43 55.19 -11.16 -36.48
N SER A 44 54.42 -11.97 -37.24
CA SER A 44 54.04 -13.37 -36.93
C SER A 44 54.92 -14.46 -37.56
N CYS A 45 54.86 -15.71 -37.05
CA CYS A 45 54.84 -16.92 -37.92
C CYS A 45 54.25 -18.18 -37.23
N LYS A 46 54.22 -19.33 -37.93
CA LYS A 46 53.47 -20.56 -37.60
C LYS A 46 54.33 -21.75 -37.09
N MET A 47 53.63 -22.68 -36.41
CA MET A 47 53.65 -24.15 -36.61
C MET A 47 54.43 -25.09 -35.65
N ARG A 48 53.73 -26.21 -35.34
CA ARG A 48 54.17 -27.61 -35.08
C ARG A 48 54.45 -28.15 -33.67
N GLN A 49 54.02 -29.39 -33.50
CA GLN A 49 54.23 -30.31 -32.37
C GLN A 49 55.64 -30.92 -32.38
N ARG A 50 56.11 -31.40 -31.21
CA ARG A 50 56.51 -32.83 -31.05
C ARG A 50 56.75 -33.23 -29.59
N ASN A 51 56.58 -34.53 -29.33
CA ASN A 51 56.84 -35.17 -28.04
C ASN A 51 58.35 -35.34 -27.79
N LEU A 52 58.75 -35.45 -26.52
CA LEU A 52 59.69 -36.45 -25.99
C LEU A 52 59.69 -36.41 -24.45
N GLY A 53 60.13 -37.47 -23.77
CA GLY A 53 60.19 -37.55 -22.31
C GLY A 53 61.03 -38.71 -21.80
N SER A 54 61.35 -38.72 -20.51
CA SER A 54 62.17 -39.77 -19.87
C SER A 54 61.95 -39.83 -18.34
N GLN A 55 62.19 -41.00 -17.74
CA GLN A 55 62.09 -41.25 -16.29
C GLN A 55 63.45 -41.02 -15.57
N PRO A 56 63.53 -41.28 -14.24
CA PRO A 56 64.12 -42.58 -13.87
C PRO A 56 63.49 -43.37 -12.69
N LYS A 57 62.93 -44.55 -13.03
CA LYS A 57 63.08 -45.87 -12.38
C LYS A 57 62.91 -46.07 -10.85
N ARG A 58 61.87 -46.85 -10.48
CA ARG A 58 61.87 -47.98 -9.50
C ARG A 58 60.56 -48.80 -9.62
N GLN A 59 60.40 -50.04 -9.12
CA GLN A 59 61.20 -51.27 -9.37
C GLN A 59 60.42 -52.57 -9.00
N ARG A 60 60.20 -53.49 -9.98
CA ARG A 60 59.81 -54.94 -9.83
C ARG A 60 58.40 -55.24 -9.22
N SER A 61 57.68 -56.36 -9.52
CA SER A 61 57.84 -57.42 -10.55
C SER A 61 56.67 -58.46 -10.62
N LYS A 62 56.42 -59.06 -11.81
CA LYS A 62 55.69 -60.36 -12.08
C LYS A 62 54.15 -60.35 -11.82
N LYS A 63 53.28 -61.17 -12.46
CA LYS A 63 53.36 -62.21 -13.53
C LYS A 63 51.99 -62.32 -14.32
N PHE A 64 51.86 -63.25 -15.27
CA PHE A 64 50.83 -63.43 -16.35
C PHE A 64 50.41 -64.95 -16.44
N PRO A 65 49.45 -65.51 -17.26
CA PRO A 65 48.46 -64.97 -18.25
C PRO A 65 47.01 -65.64 -18.23
N PRO A 66 46.27 -66.10 -19.31
CA PRO A 66 44.82 -65.76 -19.47
C PRO A 66 43.80 -66.87 -19.93
N LYS A 67 42.48 -66.52 -20.06
CA LYS A 67 41.37 -67.06 -20.95
C LYS A 67 40.00 -66.48 -20.49
N SER A 68 38.86 -66.31 -21.20
CA SER A 68 38.28 -66.58 -22.56
C SER A 68 37.67 -67.97 -22.89
N SER A 69 36.45 -68.15 -23.45
CA SER A 69 35.32 -67.21 -23.78
C SER A 69 34.06 -67.93 -24.37
N THR A 70 32.86 -67.29 -24.29
CA THR A 70 31.57 -67.53 -25.04
C THR A 70 30.80 -68.87 -24.96
N VAL A 71 29.45 -68.81 -25.08
CA VAL A 71 28.47 -69.69 -25.82
C VAL A 71 27.11 -69.93 -25.10
N ASN A 72 26.02 -70.07 -25.87
CA ASN A 72 24.61 -70.32 -25.45
C ASN A 72 24.23 -71.82 -25.32
N MET A 73 23.22 -72.18 -24.49
CA MET A 73 21.89 -72.73 -24.91
C MET A 73 21.08 -73.50 -23.82
N LYS A 74 19.75 -73.29 -23.81
CA LYS A 74 18.64 -74.18 -23.31
C LYS A 74 18.67 -74.50 -21.78
N SER A 75 17.62 -75.00 -21.10
CA SER A 75 16.25 -75.51 -21.42
C SER A 75 15.26 -75.00 -20.34
N GLN A 76 13.95 -74.80 -20.57
CA GLN A 76 12.82 -75.77 -20.45
C GLN A 76 12.82 -76.65 -19.17
N SER A 77 11.71 -76.89 -18.45
CA SER A 77 10.30 -76.44 -18.58
C SER A 77 9.39 -76.94 -17.41
N ASN A 78 8.06 -76.66 -17.46
CA ASN A 78 6.93 -77.29 -16.72
C ASN A 78 6.76 -76.95 -15.21
N ASP A 79 5.59 -77.00 -14.55
CA ASP A 79 4.14 -77.04 -14.93
C ASP A 79 3.23 -76.75 -13.69
N ASP A 80 1.91 -76.55 -13.90
CA ASP A 80 0.75 -76.69 -12.97
C ASP A 80 0.69 -75.79 -11.68
N GLU A 81 -0.44 -75.56 -10.98
CA GLU A 81 -1.80 -76.15 -10.96
C GLU A 81 -2.92 -75.05 -10.97
N ASP A 82 -4.10 -75.26 -10.36
CA ASP A 82 -5.36 -74.50 -10.65
C ASP A 82 -6.33 -74.33 -9.43
N ASN A 83 -7.39 -73.49 -9.60
CA ASN A 83 -8.62 -73.24 -8.78
C ASN A 83 -8.61 -72.10 -7.73
N GLY A 84 -9.71 -71.36 -7.52
CA GLY A 84 -10.98 -71.33 -8.28
C GLY A 84 -12.18 -70.63 -7.58
N ALA A 85 -13.29 -70.50 -8.33
CA ALA A 85 -14.70 -70.26 -7.90
C ALA A 85 -15.10 -68.92 -7.21
N GLN A 86 -15.98 -68.09 -7.80
CA GLN A 86 -17.47 -68.02 -7.63
C GLN A 86 -17.94 -67.13 -6.44
N ASP A 87 -19.15 -66.54 -6.38
CA ASP A 87 -20.19 -66.15 -7.37
C ASP A 87 -21.13 -65.11 -6.70
N ALA A 88 -21.80 -64.24 -7.46
CA ALA A 88 -23.12 -63.65 -7.13
C ALA A 88 -23.56 -62.62 -8.19
N SER A 89 -24.88 -62.53 -8.44
CA SER A 89 -25.47 -61.58 -9.40
C SER A 89 -26.75 -60.93 -8.84
N GLY A 90 -27.15 -59.79 -9.42
CA GLY A 90 -28.39 -59.10 -9.07
C GLY A 90 -28.43 -57.69 -9.65
N GLY A 91 -29.35 -57.43 -10.58
CA GLY A 91 -29.51 -56.11 -11.18
C GLY A 91 -30.95 -55.88 -11.64
N HIS A 92 -31.27 -54.64 -12.01
CA HIS A 92 -32.50 -54.31 -12.73
C HIS A 92 -32.24 -53.16 -13.71
N GLN A 93 -32.85 -53.27 -14.89
CA GLN A 93 -32.83 -52.26 -15.96
C GLN A 93 -34.14 -51.46 -15.96
N LEU A 94 -34.10 -50.29 -16.62
CA LEU A 94 -35.01 -49.80 -17.70
C LEU A 94 -34.65 -48.30 -17.94
N ASN A 95 -34.08 -47.94 -19.09
CA ASN A 95 -34.76 -47.51 -20.33
C ASN A 95 -35.69 -46.30 -20.11
N SER A 96 -35.27 -45.10 -20.54
CA SER A 96 -35.55 -44.48 -21.87
C SER A 96 -36.85 -43.64 -21.83
N ASP A 97 -37.15 -42.69 -22.72
CA ASP A 97 -36.65 -42.44 -24.09
C ASP A 97 -36.58 -40.94 -24.46
N SER A 98 -36.39 -40.62 -25.75
CA SER A 98 -36.09 -39.27 -26.26
C SER A 98 -37.18 -38.62 -27.16
N ARG A 99 -37.07 -37.29 -27.38
CA ARG A 99 -37.85 -36.43 -28.34
C ARG A 99 -39.26 -36.05 -27.84
N THR A 100 -39.95 -35.00 -28.31
CA THR A 100 -39.74 -34.08 -29.46
C THR A 100 -40.29 -32.66 -29.14
N LEU A 101 -40.00 -31.65 -29.98
CA LEU A 101 -40.52 -30.27 -29.87
C LEU A 101 -42.03 -30.15 -30.20
N SER A 102 -42.76 -29.19 -29.61
CA SER A 102 -43.47 -28.11 -30.36
C SER A 102 -44.24 -27.08 -29.50
N SER A 103 -44.06 -25.79 -29.86
CA SER A 103 -44.98 -24.63 -29.82
C SER A 103 -45.97 -24.32 -28.67
N ALA A 104 -45.68 -23.20 -27.98
CA ALA A 104 -46.48 -21.95 -27.93
C ALA A 104 -47.71 -21.77 -26.99
N ASN A 105 -47.75 -20.56 -26.37
CA ASN A 105 -48.85 -19.83 -25.72
C ASN A 105 -49.48 -20.45 -24.44
N GLY A 106 -49.99 -19.70 -23.46
CA GLY A 106 -49.96 -18.25 -23.20
C GLY A 106 -50.85 -17.82 -22.01
N ASP A 107 -50.37 -16.87 -21.20
CA ASP A 107 -51.03 -15.94 -20.26
C ASP A 107 -52.13 -16.31 -19.22
N SER A 108 -52.07 -15.57 -18.09
CA SER A 108 -53.19 -15.03 -17.26
C SER A 108 -53.87 -15.84 -16.11
N ASN A 109 -53.36 -15.61 -14.88
CA ASN A 109 -54.02 -14.98 -13.70
C ASN A 109 -55.44 -15.37 -13.16
N SER A 110 -55.50 -15.41 -11.80
CA SER A 110 -56.61 -14.97 -10.91
C SER A 110 -57.85 -15.92 -10.72
N ILE A 111 -58.69 -15.89 -9.66
CA ILE A 111 -58.77 -15.13 -8.38
C ILE A 111 -59.73 -15.84 -7.36
N ALA A 112 -59.88 -15.31 -6.11
CA ALA A 112 -61.02 -15.51 -5.15
C ALA A 112 -61.20 -16.86 -4.38
N MET A 113 -61.89 -16.95 -3.20
CA MET A 113 -62.13 -16.03 -2.05
C MET A 113 -62.85 -16.76 -0.86
N THR A 114 -63.28 -16.01 0.18
CA THR A 114 -64.16 -16.32 1.37
C THR A 114 -63.45 -16.80 2.68
N VAL A 115 -63.63 -16.29 3.93
CA VAL A 115 -64.65 -15.53 4.73
C VAL A 115 -65.41 -16.43 5.73
N GLU A 116 -65.57 -16.18 7.05
CA GLU A 116 -65.12 -15.07 7.95
C GLU A 116 -64.09 -15.53 9.05
N THR A 117 -64.29 -15.71 10.38
CA THR A 117 -65.47 -15.64 11.28
C THR A 117 -65.10 -15.36 12.78
N LEU A 118 -65.91 -14.57 13.51
CA LEU A 118 -65.85 -14.28 14.98
C LEU A 118 -67.14 -14.78 15.73
N PRO A 119 -67.39 -14.62 17.08
CA PRO A 119 -66.69 -13.86 18.15
C PRO A 119 -66.57 -14.55 19.56
N SER A 120 -66.09 -13.77 20.57
CA SER A 120 -66.37 -13.81 22.04
C SER A 120 -65.62 -14.80 22.96
N ALA A 121 -65.39 -14.51 24.28
CA ALA A 121 -65.25 -13.23 25.02
C ALA A 121 -64.75 -13.48 26.49
N ASN A 122 -64.02 -12.51 27.07
CA ASN A 122 -63.66 -12.34 28.51
C ASN A 122 -62.83 -13.47 29.19
N ASP A 123 -61.99 -13.25 30.21
CA ASP A 123 -61.38 -12.04 30.81
C ASP A 123 -60.05 -12.47 31.47
N GLY A 124 -59.01 -11.63 31.55
CA GLY A 124 -57.71 -12.14 32.06
C GLY A 124 -56.46 -11.27 32.24
N VAL A 125 -56.49 -9.94 32.06
CA VAL A 125 -55.48 -8.97 32.56
C VAL A 125 -53.98 -9.15 32.17
N THR A 126 -53.43 -8.11 31.52
CA THR A 126 -51.97 -7.85 31.29
C THR A 126 -51.15 -8.89 30.50
N GLN A 127 -51.26 -8.81 29.18
CA GLN A 127 -50.07 -8.83 28.31
C GLN A 127 -49.63 -7.39 28.01
N ILE A 128 -48.35 -7.20 27.65
CA ILE A 128 -47.91 -6.52 26.42
C ILE A 128 -46.43 -6.89 26.23
N GLU A 129 -46.20 -7.79 25.28
CA GLU A 129 -44.89 -8.04 24.69
C GLU A 129 -45.09 -8.06 23.17
N LYS A 130 -44.13 -7.53 22.40
CA LYS A 130 -44.09 -7.50 20.93
C LYS A 130 -45.28 -6.81 20.21
N VAL A 131 -44.98 -5.69 19.55
CA VAL A 131 -45.63 -5.31 18.28
C VAL A 131 -44.56 -5.37 17.19
N HIS A 132 -44.84 -6.01 16.06
CA HIS A 132 -43.92 -6.05 14.92
C HIS A 132 -43.88 -4.68 14.20
N GLY A 133 -42.72 -4.03 14.21
CA GLY A 133 -42.38 -3.02 13.22
C GLY A 133 -41.83 -3.68 11.95
N ARG A 134 -42.24 -3.20 10.77
CA ARG A 134 -41.81 -3.76 9.48
C ARG A 134 -40.28 -3.78 9.37
N GLN A 135 -39.73 -4.88 8.84
CA GLN A 135 -38.33 -4.92 8.41
C GLN A 135 -38.14 -3.97 7.22
N ILE A 136 -37.43 -2.87 7.45
CA ILE A 136 -36.75 -2.12 6.39
C ILE A 136 -35.46 -2.92 6.10
N PRO A 137 -35.07 -3.14 4.84
CA PRO A 137 -33.82 -3.84 4.52
C PRO A 137 -32.64 -3.14 5.19
N SER A 138 -31.84 -3.88 5.95
CA SER A 138 -30.61 -3.32 6.52
C SER A 138 -29.54 -3.21 5.44
N VAL A 139 -29.60 -2.10 4.68
CA VAL A 139 -28.50 -1.62 3.83
C VAL A 139 -27.23 -1.66 4.68
N ARG A 140 -26.25 -2.46 4.27
CA ARG A 140 -25.02 -2.64 5.03
C ARG A 140 -24.17 -1.37 4.90
N LEU A 141 -23.22 -1.20 5.83
CA LEU A 141 -22.22 -0.13 5.69
C LEU A 141 -21.41 -0.32 4.39
N GLU A 142 -21.17 -1.57 4.00
CA GLU A 142 -20.65 -1.97 2.68
C GLU A 142 -21.48 -1.40 1.51
N ASP A 143 -22.80 -1.56 1.56
CA ASP A 143 -23.72 -1.11 0.49
C ASP A 143 -23.80 0.43 0.43
N LEU A 144 -23.82 1.10 1.59
CA LEU A 144 -23.81 2.57 1.67
C LEU A 144 -22.50 3.15 1.10
N ILE A 145 -21.35 2.55 1.43
CA ILE A 145 -20.03 2.92 0.87
C ILE A 145 -19.97 2.61 -0.63
N ALA A 146 -20.59 1.52 -1.09
CA ALA A 146 -20.70 1.20 -2.51
C ALA A 146 -21.55 2.23 -3.28
N MET A 147 -22.68 2.68 -2.71
CA MET A 147 -23.49 3.76 -3.29
C MET A 147 -22.73 5.09 -3.36
N ILE A 148 -22.02 5.48 -2.30
CA ILE A 148 -21.18 6.69 -2.29
C ILE A 148 -20.10 6.62 -3.38
N ARG A 149 -19.38 5.50 -3.48
CA ARG A 149 -18.35 5.30 -4.52
C ARG A 149 -18.92 5.28 -5.94
N ASN A 150 -20.15 4.78 -6.12
CA ASN A 150 -20.85 4.88 -7.41
C ASN A 150 -21.25 6.32 -7.73
N ALA A 151 -21.73 7.09 -6.74
CA ALA A 151 -22.05 8.50 -6.91
C ALA A 151 -20.81 9.32 -7.29
N GLU A 152 -19.69 9.15 -6.58
CA GLU A 152 -18.40 9.80 -6.90
C GLU A 152 -17.94 9.47 -8.33
N LYS A 153 -18.02 8.20 -8.72
CA LYS A 153 -17.66 7.73 -10.07
C LYS A 153 -18.59 8.28 -11.15
N ASN A 154 -19.90 8.36 -10.88
CA ASN A 154 -20.87 8.94 -11.80
C ASN A 154 -20.66 10.46 -11.95
N ILE A 155 -20.33 11.16 -10.87
CA ILE A 155 -19.94 12.58 -10.88
C ILE A 155 -18.66 12.77 -11.72
N LEU A 156 -17.68 11.87 -11.64
CA LEU A 156 -16.48 11.93 -12.48
C LEU A 156 -16.84 11.79 -13.97
N LEU A 157 -17.64 10.78 -14.33
CA LEU A 157 -18.10 10.53 -15.70
C LEU A 157 -18.96 11.68 -16.26
N LEU A 158 -19.82 12.29 -15.43
CA LEU A 158 -20.59 13.49 -15.79
C LEU A 158 -19.69 14.71 -16.01
N ASN A 159 -18.58 14.83 -15.27
CA ASN A 159 -17.60 15.90 -15.49
C ASN A 159 -16.79 15.67 -16.78
N GLU A 160 -16.38 14.44 -17.08
CA GLU A 160 -15.72 14.10 -18.36
C GLU A 160 -16.66 14.38 -19.55
N ALA A 161 -17.91 13.93 -19.48
CA ALA A 161 -18.92 14.20 -20.49
C ALA A 161 -19.21 15.71 -20.67
N ARG A 162 -19.21 16.48 -19.56
CA ARG A 162 -19.38 17.94 -19.59
C ARG A 162 -18.19 18.65 -20.25
N VAL A 163 -16.95 18.18 -20.03
CA VAL A 163 -15.77 18.73 -20.72
C VAL A 163 -15.87 18.46 -22.21
N GLN A 164 -16.20 17.22 -22.63
CA GLN A 164 -16.35 16.90 -24.05
C GLN A 164 -17.45 17.73 -24.72
N ALA A 165 -18.60 17.90 -24.07
CA ALA A 165 -19.70 18.72 -24.57
C ALA A 165 -19.35 20.22 -24.68
N LEU A 166 -18.42 20.73 -23.87
CA LEU A 166 -17.91 22.10 -23.99
C LEU A 166 -16.92 22.25 -25.15
N GLU A 167 -16.05 21.26 -25.39
CA GLU A 167 -15.17 21.21 -26.57
C GLU A 167 -15.97 21.10 -27.87
N ASP A 168 -17.01 20.27 -27.90
CA ASP A 168 -17.91 20.13 -29.05
C ASP A 168 -18.72 21.42 -29.28
N LEU A 169 -19.13 22.12 -28.21
CA LEU A 169 -19.82 23.42 -28.31
C LEU A 169 -18.91 24.52 -28.87
N ASP A 170 -17.66 24.61 -28.41
CA ASP A 170 -16.67 25.58 -28.91
C ASP A 170 -16.37 25.34 -30.39
N LYS A 171 -16.26 24.07 -30.79
CA LYS A 171 -16.16 23.67 -32.19
C LYS A 171 -17.39 24.09 -33.01
N ILE A 172 -18.61 23.83 -32.52
CA ILE A 172 -19.86 24.26 -33.19
C ILE A 172 -19.96 25.79 -33.29
N LEU A 173 -19.49 26.54 -32.29
CA LEU A 173 -19.41 28.01 -32.35
C LEU A 173 -18.43 28.47 -33.44
N SER A 174 -17.25 27.86 -33.55
CA SER A 174 -16.29 28.18 -34.62
C SER A 174 -16.82 27.85 -36.02
N GLU A 175 -17.58 26.76 -36.16
CA GLU A 175 -18.26 26.38 -37.42
C GLU A 175 -19.42 27.35 -37.73
N LYS A 176 -20.13 27.84 -36.71
CA LYS A 176 -21.17 28.87 -36.85
C LYS A 176 -20.60 30.24 -37.24
N GLU A 177 -19.43 30.65 -36.73
CA GLU A 177 -18.76 31.89 -37.16
C GLU A 177 -18.30 31.84 -38.61
N ALA A 178 -17.79 30.67 -39.05
CA ALA A 178 -17.48 30.43 -40.46
C ALA A 178 -18.73 30.50 -41.34
N LEU A 179 -19.81 29.78 -40.96
CA LEU A 179 -21.08 29.81 -41.68
C LEU A 179 -21.71 31.21 -41.72
N GLN A 180 -21.66 31.98 -40.64
CA GLN A 180 -22.14 33.37 -40.63
C GLN A 180 -21.33 34.26 -41.60
N THR A 181 -20.02 34.02 -41.73
CA THR A 181 -19.18 34.72 -42.69
C THR A 181 -19.59 34.40 -44.14
N ASP A 182 -19.90 33.13 -44.43
CA ASP A 182 -20.39 32.72 -45.75
C ASP A 182 -21.84 33.16 -46.03
N ILE A 183 -22.72 33.19 -45.02
CA ILE A 183 -24.06 33.79 -45.12
C ILE A 183 -23.94 35.28 -45.49
N ASN A 184 -23.09 36.05 -44.82
CA ASN A 184 -22.87 37.47 -45.16
C ASN A 184 -22.36 37.65 -46.61
N ASN A 185 -21.51 36.73 -47.09
CA ASN A 185 -21.05 36.69 -48.49
C ASN A 185 -22.15 36.29 -49.48
N LEU A 186 -23.11 35.47 -49.06
CA LEU A 186 -24.28 35.07 -49.84
C LEU A 186 -25.34 36.18 -49.85
N GLU A 187 -25.58 36.90 -48.76
CA GLU A 187 -26.49 38.07 -48.71
C GLU A 187 -26.05 39.19 -49.66
N MET A 188 -24.75 39.45 -49.77
CA MET A 188 -24.21 40.38 -50.78
C MET A 188 -24.52 39.94 -52.21
N LYS A 189 -24.45 38.64 -52.51
CA LYS A 189 -24.82 38.09 -53.84
C LYS A 189 -26.33 38.07 -54.03
N LEU A 190 -27.08 37.76 -52.98
CA LEU A 190 -28.54 37.70 -52.98
C LEU A 190 -29.10 39.09 -53.29
N THR A 191 -28.62 40.13 -52.62
CA THR A 191 -29.00 41.53 -52.91
C THR A 191 -28.61 41.98 -54.31
N GLU A 192 -27.49 41.51 -54.87
CA GLU A 192 -27.15 41.73 -56.28
C GLU A 192 -28.13 41.03 -57.24
N THR A 193 -28.58 39.81 -56.93
CA THR A 193 -29.62 39.12 -57.69
C THR A 193 -31.01 39.73 -57.47
N ASP A 194 -31.30 40.27 -56.28
CA ASP A 194 -32.60 40.84 -55.93
C ASP A 194 -32.88 42.16 -56.64
N ALA A 195 -31.82 42.92 -56.93
CA ALA A 195 -31.87 44.05 -57.85
C ALA A 195 -32.25 43.63 -59.29
N ARG A 196 -31.89 42.40 -59.70
CA ARG A 196 -32.21 41.84 -61.01
C ARG A 196 -33.60 41.19 -61.04
N THR A 197 -34.03 40.50 -59.98
CA THR A 197 -35.37 39.88 -59.90
C THR A 197 -36.48 40.90 -59.71
N LYS A 198 -36.26 42.00 -58.95
CA LYS A 198 -37.24 43.10 -58.83
C LYS A 198 -37.54 43.79 -60.17
N ALA A 199 -36.56 43.82 -61.09
CA ALA A 199 -36.78 44.30 -62.46
C ALA A 199 -37.70 43.37 -63.29
N ALA A 200 -37.70 42.06 -63.01
CA ALA A 200 -38.59 41.09 -63.67
C ALA A 200 -39.95 40.92 -62.95
N ALA A 201 -40.00 41.08 -61.63
CA ALA A 201 -41.21 40.91 -60.83
C ALA A 201 -42.32 41.91 -61.18
N GLN A 202 -41.96 43.11 -61.67
CA GLN A 202 -42.93 44.07 -62.21
C GLN A 202 -43.72 43.53 -63.42
N GLU A 203 -43.18 42.55 -64.17
CA GLU A 203 -43.88 41.92 -65.29
C GLU A 203 -44.87 40.81 -64.83
N LYS A 204 -44.62 40.14 -63.69
CA LYS A 204 -45.44 39.01 -63.19
C LYS A 204 -46.68 39.43 -62.40
N ILE A 205 -46.63 40.54 -61.67
CA ILE A 205 -47.71 41.03 -60.77
C ILE A 205 -49.06 41.23 -61.50
N HIS A 206 -49.06 41.39 -62.83
CA HIS A 206 -50.28 41.55 -63.63
C HIS A 206 -51.19 40.29 -63.64
N VAL A 207 -50.65 39.09 -63.38
CA VAL A 207 -51.30 37.81 -63.77
C VAL A 207 -52.08 37.12 -62.63
N GLU A 208 -51.52 37.03 -61.43
CA GLU A 208 -51.94 36.05 -60.41
C GLU A 208 -53.07 36.51 -59.46
N LEU A 209 -53.64 37.70 -59.68
CA LEU A 209 -54.76 38.24 -58.88
C LEU A 209 -56.07 37.42 -59.03
N LEU A 210 -56.16 36.54 -60.03
CA LEU A 210 -57.41 35.93 -60.50
C LEU A 210 -57.79 34.60 -59.82
N GLU A 211 -56.86 33.87 -59.20
CA GLU A 211 -57.10 32.44 -58.87
C GLU A 211 -57.46 32.16 -57.39
N ASN A 212 -57.10 33.05 -56.47
CA ASN A 212 -57.03 32.74 -55.02
C ASN A 212 -58.34 32.87 -54.22
N GLN A 213 -59.51 32.75 -54.86
CA GLN A 213 -60.82 32.80 -54.17
C GLN A 213 -61.45 31.43 -53.88
N LEU A 214 -60.90 30.32 -54.42
CA LEU A 214 -61.62 29.05 -54.48
C LEU A 214 -61.56 28.21 -53.19
N GLU A 215 -60.36 28.00 -52.64
CA GLU A 215 -60.11 26.82 -51.79
C GLU A 215 -60.29 27.04 -50.28
N LYS A 216 -61.03 28.09 -49.87
CA LYS A 216 -61.23 28.47 -48.46
C LYS A 216 -62.49 27.87 -47.82
N LEU A 217 -62.84 26.64 -48.22
CA LEU A 217 -64.13 26.00 -47.94
C LEU A 217 -63.98 24.54 -47.45
N LYS A 218 -62.91 24.26 -46.68
CA LYS A 218 -62.58 22.90 -46.21
C LYS A 218 -61.87 22.81 -44.85
N ASP A 219 -62.24 23.70 -43.94
CA ASP A 219 -62.04 23.48 -42.50
C ASP A 219 -62.99 22.38 -41.96
N GLU A 220 -62.83 22.07 -40.65
CA GLU A 220 -63.80 21.46 -39.71
C GLU A 220 -63.81 19.92 -39.41
N MET A 221 -63.72 19.59 -38.09
CA MET A 221 -64.13 18.37 -37.33
C MET A 221 -63.15 17.13 -37.16
N THR A 222 -62.95 16.41 -35.99
CA THR A 222 -63.16 16.60 -34.49
C THR A 222 -62.61 15.44 -33.54
N SER A 223 -61.83 15.74 -32.45
CA SER A 223 -61.73 15.30 -30.97
C SER A 223 -61.67 13.87 -30.22
N ASN A 224 -60.74 13.68 -29.20
CA ASN A 224 -60.68 12.91 -27.83
C ASN A 224 -60.39 11.34 -27.62
N ARG A 225 -60.13 10.58 -26.46
CA ARG A 225 -59.47 10.50 -25.03
C ARG A 225 -59.66 9.02 -24.37
N PHE A 226 -59.26 8.37 -23.20
CA PHE A 226 -58.43 8.28 -21.88
C PHE A 226 -58.60 6.81 -21.20
N LEU A 227 -58.16 6.15 -20.05
CA LEU A 227 -57.25 6.05 -18.78
C LEU A 227 -57.46 4.61 -18.04
N GLY A 228 -56.89 3.94 -16.95
CA GLY A 228 -55.78 3.95 -15.88
C GLY A 228 -55.84 2.81 -14.70
N GLU A 229 -54.79 2.57 -13.81
CA GLU A 229 -54.65 1.84 -12.42
C GLU A 229 -54.56 0.24 -12.19
N LYS A 230 -54.23 -0.54 -11.07
CA LYS A 230 -53.39 -0.71 -9.75
C LYS A 230 -53.65 -2.16 -9.04
N HIS A 231 -53.17 -2.88 -7.94
CA HIS A 231 -52.19 -3.10 -6.74
C HIS A 231 -52.41 -4.58 -6.06
N ASP A 232 -51.92 -5.31 -4.98
CA ASP A 232 -50.77 -5.56 -3.95
C ASP A 232 -51.14 -6.80 -2.94
N LEU A 233 -50.52 -7.47 -1.86
CA LEU A 233 -49.23 -8.01 -1.15
C LEU A 233 -49.61 -8.85 0.21
N ARG A 234 -48.94 -9.64 1.17
CA ARG A 234 -47.69 -10.47 1.62
C ARG A 234 -47.85 -11.11 3.12
N ASP A 235 -47.14 -12.01 3.95
CA ASP A 235 -45.96 -13.01 4.10
C ASP A 235 -45.96 -14.05 5.39
N ASN A 236 -44.81 -14.56 6.02
CA ASN A 236 -44.50 -15.90 6.79
C ASN A 236 -43.81 -15.87 8.28
N GLU A 237 -43.25 -16.83 9.17
CA GLU A 237 -43.05 -18.32 9.64
C GLU A 237 -42.26 -18.45 11.09
N GLU A 238 -41.69 -19.46 11.89
CA GLU A 238 -41.32 -20.97 12.08
C GLU A 238 -40.70 -21.48 13.54
N LYS A 239 -40.34 -22.81 13.82
CA LYS A 239 -39.37 -23.55 14.85
C LYS A 239 -39.69 -23.92 16.40
N LEU A 240 -39.07 -24.75 17.35
CA LEU A 240 -38.07 -25.93 17.69
C LEU A 240 -38.18 -26.44 19.26
N ASN A 241 -37.50 -27.29 20.13
CA ASN A 241 -36.34 -28.30 20.45
C ASN A 241 -36.53 -29.05 21.92
N LEU A 242 -35.78 -29.86 22.79
CA LEU A 242 -34.62 -30.88 23.10
C LEU A 242 -34.70 -31.44 24.64
N ASP A 243 -33.97 -32.27 25.52
CA ASP A 243 -32.82 -33.29 25.80
C ASP A 243 -32.95 -34.01 27.27
N SER A 244 -32.17 -34.78 28.15
CA SER A 244 -30.82 -35.55 28.42
C SER A 244 -30.70 -36.43 29.81
N VAL A 245 -29.53 -37.07 30.28
CA VAL A 245 -29.02 -37.53 31.71
C VAL A 245 -28.78 -39.07 32.23
N THR A 246 -27.73 -39.45 33.09
CA THR A 246 -27.45 -40.79 33.88
C THR A 246 -26.38 -40.84 35.12
N LEU A 247 -26.20 -41.92 36.01
CA LEU A 247 -25.10 -42.16 37.09
C LEU A 247 -24.98 -43.56 37.95
N GLY A 248 -24.01 -43.83 38.92
CA GLY A 248 -23.82 -45.08 39.83
C GLY A 248 -22.68 -45.24 40.99
N ALA A 249 -22.56 -46.33 41.85
CA ALA A 249 -21.55 -46.66 43.02
C ALA A 249 -21.54 -48.18 43.59
N LYS A 250 -20.89 -48.86 44.64
CA LYS A 250 -19.87 -48.81 45.83
C LYS A 250 -19.46 -50.31 46.36
N ASN A 251 -18.81 -50.89 47.46
CA ASN A 251 -18.06 -50.76 48.83
C ASN A 251 -17.22 -52.13 49.18
N SER A 252 -16.60 -52.75 50.29
CA SER A 252 -16.40 -52.85 51.83
C SER A 252 -15.21 -53.84 52.39
N PRO A 253 -14.76 -53.94 53.72
CA PRO A 253 -13.55 -54.76 54.27
C PRO A 253 -13.43 -55.44 55.75
N LEU A 254 -12.33 -56.24 56.11
CA LEU A 254 -11.53 -56.52 57.41
C LEU A 254 -11.66 -57.72 58.47
N ALA A 255 -10.53 -58.22 59.04
CA ALA A 255 -10.39 -59.19 60.19
C ALA A 255 -9.39 -58.72 61.31
N GLN A 256 -9.82 -58.62 62.58
CA GLN A 256 -9.29 -57.63 63.55
C GLN A 256 -8.86 -58.21 64.94
N GLU A 257 -8.76 -57.31 65.94
CA GLU A 257 -8.72 -57.48 67.42
C GLU A 257 -7.67 -58.34 68.16
N LEU A 258 -6.81 -59.12 67.51
CA LEU A 258 -5.64 -59.70 68.23
C LEU A 258 -4.34 -59.78 67.41
N SER A 259 -4.43 -59.61 66.09
CA SER A 259 -3.31 -58.95 65.40
C SER A 259 -3.14 -57.49 65.85
N THR A 260 -4.15 -56.91 66.52
CA THR A 260 -4.16 -55.49 66.91
C THR A 260 -3.27 -55.18 68.09
N LEU A 261 -3.13 -56.00 69.14
CA LEU A 261 -2.41 -55.53 70.35
C LEU A 261 -0.87 -55.45 70.20
N HIS A 262 -0.26 -56.33 69.40
CA HIS A 262 1.14 -56.15 69.01
C HIS A 262 1.31 -55.09 67.90
N LYS A 263 0.20 -54.71 67.25
CA LYS A 263 0.07 -53.48 66.46
C LYS A 263 -0.19 -52.24 67.33
N GLU A 264 -0.82 -52.32 68.49
CA GLU A 264 -0.90 -51.22 69.47
C GLU A 264 0.49 -50.94 70.09
N ASN A 265 1.55 -51.53 69.52
CA ASN A 265 2.92 -51.00 69.49
C ASN A 265 3.53 -50.91 68.06
N MET A 266 3.31 -51.87 67.13
CA MET A 266 3.81 -51.78 65.75
C MET A 266 3.03 -50.79 64.86
N LEU A 267 1.70 -50.80 64.85
CA LEU A 267 0.90 -49.62 64.46
C LEU A 267 1.34 -48.42 65.28
N LEU A 268 1.30 -48.33 66.63
CA LEU A 268 1.69 -47.05 67.28
C LEU A 268 3.07 -46.49 66.87
N LYS A 269 4.02 -47.33 66.46
CA LYS A 269 5.29 -46.92 65.84
C LYS A 269 5.16 -46.57 64.35
N ASP A 270 4.51 -47.41 63.55
CA ASP A 270 4.19 -47.16 62.14
C ASP A 270 3.21 -45.98 61.99
N ASP A 271 2.44 -45.63 63.02
CA ASP A 271 1.51 -44.53 63.19
C ASP A 271 2.27 -43.28 63.65
N ILE A 272 3.39 -43.40 64.36
CA ILE A 272 4.32 -42.28 64.56
C ILE A 272 5.16 -42.04 63.29
N GLN A 273 5.36 -43.06 62.46
CA GLN A 273 5.96 -42.91 61.13
C GLN A 273 4.94 -42.45 60.08
N ASN A 274 3.67 -42.87 60.17
CA ASN A 274 2.55 -42.42 59.34
C ASN A 274 2.13 -41.03 59.78
N LEU A 275 1.94 -40.70 61.06
CA LEU A 275 1.76 -39.32 61.52
C LEU A 275 2.98 -38.42 61.20
N LYS A 276 4.16 -38.97 60.90
CA LYS A 276 5.25 -38.21 60.28
C LYS A 276 5.06 -38.04 58.78
N ALA A 277 4.73 -39.09 58.05
CA ALA A 277 4.47 -39.04 56.61
C ALA A 277 3.23 -38.21 56.25
N GLU A 278 2.16 -38.30 57.06
CA GLU A 278 0.96 -37.48 57.09
C GLU A 278 1.26 -36.08 57.61
N LEU A 279 2.19 -35.85 58.55
CA LEU A 279 2.61 -34.48 58.89
C LEU A 279 3.47 -33.85 57.78
N ASP A 280 4.20 -34.66 57.02
CA ASP A 280 4.98 -34.21 55.86
C ASP A 280 4.11 -34.08 54.60
N ASP A 281 3.05 -34.88 54.42
CA ASP A 281 1.99 -34.68 53.41
C ASP A 281 0.98 -33.61 53.85
N VAL A 282 0.80 -33.34 55.14
CA VAL A 282 0.11 -32.12 55.64
C VAL A 282 0.95 -30.89 55.34
N LYS A 283 2.28 -30.95 55.43
CA LYS A 283 3.16 -29.86 54.93
C LYS A 283 3.15 -29.78 53.40
N GLU A 284 3.12 -30.90 52.68
CA GLU A 284 3.06 -30.86 51.21
C GLU A 284 1.69 -30.38 50.73
N THR A 285 0.60 -30.75 51.40
CA THR A 285 -0.74 -30.20 51.14
C THR A 285 -0.90 -28.77 51.64
N GLU A 286 -0.24 -28.34 52.72
CA GLU A 286 -0.13 -26.92 53.10
C GLU A 286 0.64 -26.12 52.03
N GLN A 287 1.72 -26.68 51.46
CA GLN A 287 2.42 -26.08 50.33
C GLN A 287 1.60 -26.09 49.03
N ARG A 288 0.86 -27.16 48.74
CA ARG A 288 -0.07 -27.24 47.59
C ARG A 288 -1.26 -26.29 47.79
N VAL A 289 -1.76 -26.10 49.01
CA VAL A 289 -2.77 -25.08 49.36
C VAL A 289 -2.18 -23.68 49.16
N LEU A 290 -0.97 -23.40 49.63
CA LEU A 290 -0.29 -22.12 49.40
C LEU A 290 -0.01 -21.85 47.90
N MET A 291 0.13 -22.89 47.08
CA MET A 291 0.19 -22.80 45.61
C MET A 291 -1.20 -22.50 45.03
N LEU A 292 -2.23 -23.27 45.43
CA LEU A 292 -3.61 -23.09 44.99
C LEU A 292 -4.22 -21.74 45.43
N GLU A 293 -3.80 -21.18 46.57
CA GLU A 293 -4.17 -19.84 47.01
C GLU A 293 -3.53 -18.74 46.15
N LYS A 294 -2.29 -18.96 45.68
CA LYS A 294 -1.64 -18.05 44.71
C LYS A 294 -2.31 -18.16 43.34
N GLU A 295 -2.58 -19.36 42.86
CA GLU A 295 -3.31 -19.58 41.60
C GLU A 295 -4.72 -18.99 41.67
N ARG A 296 -5.45 -19.21 42.77
CA ARG A 296 -6.74 -18.58 43.05
C ARG A 296 -6.62 -17.05 43.07
N SER A 297 -5.60 -16.48 43.71
CA SER A 297 -5.39 -15.02 43.74
C SER A 297 -5.13 -14.46 42.33
N ILE A 298 -4.36 -15.16 41.49
CA ILE A 298 -4.14 -14.81 40.08
C ILE A 298 -5.44 -14.91 39.28
N LEU A 299 -6.26 -15.94 39.52
CA LEU A 299 -7.56 -16.12 38.87
C LEU A 299 -8.59 -15.06 39.32
N GLU A 300 -8.61 -14.66 40.59
CA GLU A 300 -9.47 -13.59 41.09
C GLU A 300 -9.08 -12.20 40.55
N ILE A 301 -7.80 -11.98 40.24
CA ILE A 301 -7.34 -10.78 39.51
C ILE A 301 -7.78 -10.84 38.04
N SER A 302 -7.57 -11.98 37.38
CA SER A 302 -7.97 -12.22 35.98
C SER A 302 -9.48 -12.09 35.79
N LEU A 303 -10.27 -12.56 36.76
CA LEU A 303 -11.73 -12.45 36.76
C LEU A 303 -12.18 -10.99 36.79
N LYS A 304 -11.61 -10.17 37.69
CA LYS A 304 -11.91 -8.73 37.77
C LYS A 304 -11.49 -7.96 36.51
N GLU A 305 -10.40 -8.38 35.87
CA GLU A 305 -10.00 -7.81 34.58
C GLU A 305 -11.00 -8.14 33.46
N LEU A 306 -11.54 -9.38 33.44
CA LEU A 306 -12.59 -9.79 32.51
C LEU A 306 -13.94 -9.11 32.80
N GLU A 307 -14.33 -8.95 34.07
CA GLU A 307 -15.53 -8.20 34.48
C GLU A 307 -15.44 -6.73 34.05
N SER A 308 -14.27 -6.11 34.22
CA SER A 308 -14.01 -4.73 33.74
C SER A 308 -14.13 -4.62 32.22
N LYS A 309 -13.51 -5.55 31.47
CA LYS A 309 -13.61 -5.61 30.00
C LYS A 309 -15.05 -5.86 29.52
N LEU A 310 -15.82 -6.67 30.24
CA LEU A 310 -17.24 -6.92 29.93
C LEU A 310 -18.09 -5.66 30.14
N ALA A 311 -17.84 -4.88 31.18
CA ALA A 311 -18.54 -3.62 31.42
C ALA A 311 -18.27 -2.59 30.30
N ILE A 312 -17.02 -2.44 29.88
CA ILE A 312 -16.64 -1.58 28.73
C ILE A 312 -17.36 -2.03 27.46
N ALA A 313 -17.35 -3.33 27.15
CA ALA A 313 -18.03 -3.87 25.97
C ALA A 313 -19.55 -3.65 25.98
N GLN A 314 -20.20 -3.63 27.15
CA GLN A 314 -21.64 -3.30 27.28
C GLN A 314 -21.93 -1.82 27.01
N GLU A 315 -21.01 -0.92 27.41
CA GLU A 315 -21.08 0.51 27.08
C GLU A 315 -20.90 0.73 25.58
N ASP A 316 -19.94 0.06 24.95
CA ASP A 316 -19.66 0.20 23.52
C ASP A 316 -20.79 -0.38 22.64
N VAL A 317 -21.42 -1.50 23.04
CA VAL A 317 -22.67 -1.97 22.41
C VAL A 317 -23.76 -0.91 22.47
N SER A 318 -23.86 -0.16 23.57
CA SER A 318 -24.85 0.90 23.73
C SER A 318 -24.58 2.10 22.80
N LYS A 319 -23.31 2.48 22.62
CA LYS A 319 -22.88 3.49 21.62
C LYS A 319 -23.21 3.03 20.19
N LEU A 320 -23.01 1.74 19.89
CA LEU A 320 -23.25 1.15 18.57
C LEU A 320 -24.74 1.18 18.19
N PHE A 321 -25.66 1.10 19.16
CA PHE A 321 -27.10 1.32 18.92
C PHE A 321 -27.43 2.76 18.49
N ALA A 322 -26.74 3.77 19.01
CA ALA A 322 -26.93 5.16 18.59
C ALA A 322 -26.47 5.36 17.14
N VAL A 323 -25.23 4.95 16.81
CA VAL A 323 -24.66 5.01 15.46
C VAL A 323 -25.56 4.28 14.44
N LYS A 324 -26.14 3.14 14.81
CA LYS A 324 -27.10 2.40 13.97
C LYS A 324 -28.36 3.21 13.62
N SER A 325 -28.75 4.18 14.45
CA SER A 325 -29.88 5.08 14.17
C SER A 325 -29.50 6.22 13.21
N ASP A 326 -28.33 6.86 13.38
CA ASP A 326 -27.82 7.86 12.44
C ASP A 326 -27.58 7.24 11.05
N CYS A 327 -26.98 6.05 10.97
CA CYS A 327 -26.78 5.33 9.70
C CYS A 327 -28.09 5.08 8.94
N LYS A 328 -29.20 4.84 9.65
CA LYS A 328 -30.53 4.64 9.03
C LYS A 328 -31.08 5.94 8.45
N ALA A 329 -31.00 7.04 9.20
CA ALA A 329 -31.40 8.36 8.72
C ALA A 329 -30.53 8.85 7.54
N LEU A 330 -29.25 8.47 7.51
CA LEU A 330 -28.35 8.74 6.39
C LEU A 330 -28.71 7.91 5.15
N SER A 331 -29.06 6.63 5.31
CA SER A 331 -29.51 5.75 4.22
C SER A 331 -30.77 6.31 3.54
N GLU A 332 -31.75 6.77 4.31
CA GLU A 332 -32.98 7.39 3.79
C GLU A 332 -32.71 8.67 3.00
N LYS A 333 -31.71 9.47 3.40
CA LYS A 333 -31.23 10.64 2.64
C LYS A 333 -30.50 10.25 1.34
N VAL A 334 -29.68 9.19 1.36
CA VAL A 334 -28.94 8.71 0.16
C VAL A 334 -29.89 8.12 -0.88
N GLU A 335 -30.89 7.35 -0.46
CA GLU A 335 -31.90 6.76 -1.35
C GLU A 335 -32.72 7.84 -2.09
N SER A 336 -33.05 8.94 -1.39
CA SER A 336 -33.69 10.12 -2.00
C SER A 336 -32.80 10.84 -3.02
N LEU A 337 -31.47 10.84 -2.85
CA LEU A 337 -30.53 11.47 -3.80
C LEU A 337 -30.32 10.60 -5.04
N GLN A 338 -30.33 9.26 -4.89
CA GLN A 338 -30.25 8.34 -6.03
C GLN A 338 -31.48 8.48 -6.95
N GLY A 339 -32.69 8.61 -6.39
CA GLY A 339 -33.90 8.82 -7.18
C GLY A 339 -33.87 10.09 -8.04
N LEU A 340 -33.30 11.18 -7.53
CA LEU A 340 -33.10 12.43 -8.29
C LEU A 340 -32.04 12.25 -9.40
N LEU A 341 -30.95 11.53 -9.12
CA LEU A 341 -29.89 11.25 -10.09
C LEU A 341 -30.39 10.36 -11.25
N ASP A 342 -31.18 9.34 -10.96
CA ASP A 342 -31.78 8.46 -11.97
C ASP A 342 -32.76 9.24 -12.88
N GLN A 343 -33.54 10.16 -12.29
CA GLN A 343 -34.45 11.02 -13.03
C GLN A 343 -33.70 12.02 -13.95
N ALA A 344 -32.64 12.65 -13.46
CA ALA A 344 -31.79 13.54 -14.26
C ALA A 344 -31.05 12.79 -15.39
N THR A 345 -30.55 11.59 -15.12
CA THR A 345 -29.88 10.73 -16.12
C THR A 345 -30.84 10.38 -17.25
N LYS A 346 -32.08 9.99 -16.93
CA LYS A 346 -33.12 9.66 -17.90
C LYS A 346 -33.53 10.85 -18.78
N GLN A 347 -33.51 12.07 -18.24
CA GLN A 347 -33.73 13.30 -19.03
C GLN A 347 -32.56 13.60 -19.97
N ALA A 348 -31.31 13.33 -19.56
CA ALA A 348 -30.14 13.47 -20.42
C ALA A 348 -30.15 12.48 -21.60
N GLU A 349 -30.54 11.22 -21.38
CA GLU A 349 -30.70 10.22 -22.46
C GLU A 349 -31.75 10.65 -23.51
N GLN A 350 -32.81 11.32 -23.09
CA GLN A 350 -33.84 11.90 -23.97
C GLN A 350 -33.28 13.07 -24.80
N ALA A 351 -32.51 13.97 -24.18
CA ALA A 351 -31.85 15.07 -24.91
C ALA A 351 -30.84 14.55 -25.95
N VAL A 352 -30.06 13.52 -25.62
CA VAL A 352 -29.10 12.89 -26.55
C VAL A 352 -29.80 12.24 -27.76
N THR A 353 -30.98 11.65 -27.58
CA THR A 353 -31.75 11.07 -28.69
C THR A 353 -32.36 12.14 -29.61
N VAL A 354 -32.78 13.29 -29.07
CA VAL A 354 -33.20 14.45 -29.88
C VAL A 354 -32.03 15.02 -30.69
N LEU A 355 -30.86 15.24 -30.05
CA LEU A 355 -29.65 15.72 -30.72
C LEU A 355 -29.21 14.80 -31.87
N HIS A 356 -29.29 13.48 -31.69
CA HIS A 356 -28.97 12.52 -32.75
C HIS A 356 -29.91 12.65 -33.95
N HIS A 357 -31.21 12.89 -33.71
CA HIS A 357 -32.20 13.05 -34.77
C HIS A 357 -32.02 14.37 -35.55
N ASN A 358 -31.68 15.47 -34.85
CA ASN A 358 -31.30 16.73 -35.48
C ASN A 358 -30.04 16.57 -36.35
N HIS A 359 -29.03 15.84 -35.88
CA HIS A 359 -27.81 15.59 -36.67
C HIS A 359 -28.06 14.69 -37.90
N GLU A 360 -29.07 13.81 -37.86
CA GLU A 360 -29.53 13.05 -39.03
C GLU A 360 -30.36 13.90 -40.00
N LEU A 361 -31.08 14.90 -39.51
CA LEU A 361 -31.77 15.91 -40.33
C LEU A 361 -30.78 16.85 -41.02
N GLN A 362 -29.75 17.33 -40.32
CA GLN A 362 -28.69 18.18 -40.87
C GLN A 362 -28.08 17.53 -42.13
N ARG A 363 -27.62 16.28 -42.04
CA ARG A 363 -27.08 15.51 -43.19
C ARG A 363 -28.05 15.36 -44.37
N LYS A 364 -29.36 15.35 -44.11
CA LYS A 364 -30.38 15.28 -45.17
C LYS A 364 -30.58 16.63 -45.84
N VAL A 365 -30.38 17.74 -45.12
CA VAL A 365 -30.29 19.09 -45.70
C VAL A 365 -29.01 19.20 -46.54
N ASP A 366 -27.84 18.85 -46.00
CA ASP A 366 -26.55 18.88 -46.73
C ASP A 366 -26.62 18.12 -48.07
N LEU A 367 -27.23 16.92 -48.07
CA LEU A 367 -27.46 16.10 -49.26
C LEU A 367 -28.44 16.72 -50.26
N LEU A 368 -29.46 17.43 -49.78
CA LEU A 368 -30.41 18.16 -50.64
C LEU A 368 -29.76 19.42 -51.23
N GLU A 369 -28.91 20.12 -50.49
CA GLU A 369 -28.16 21.28 -50.99
C GLU A 369 -27.11 20.87 -52.03
N ALA A 370 -26.39 19.77 -51.81
CA ALA A 370 -25.47 19.21 -52.80
C ALA A 370 -26.20 18.84 -54.10
N SER A 371 -27.36 18.16 -53.99
CA SER A 371 -28.20 17.83 -55.14
C SER A 371 -28.81 19.07 -55.82
N LEU A 372 -29.07 20.15 -55.06
CA LEU A 372 -29.53 21.43 -55.57
C LEU A 372 -28.42 22.17 -56.36
N GLN A 373 -27.17 22.13 -55.90
CA GLN A 373 -26.04 22.69 -56.65
C GLN A 373 -25.80 21.94 -57.97
N GLU A 374 -25.94 20.61 -58.00
CA GLU A 374 -25.93 19.85 -59.26
C GLU A 374 -27.10 20.24 -60.19
N ALA A 375 -28.29 20.48 -59.65
CA ALA A 375 -29.45 20.90 -60.44
C ALA A 375 -29.29 22.31 -61.05
N ILE A 376 -28.67 23.25 -60.31
CA ILE A 376 -28.41 24.63 -60.77
C ILE A 376 -27.44 24.66 -61.98
N ALA A 377 -26.59 23.65 -62.15
CA ALA A 377 -25.71 23.53 -63.32
C ALA A 377 -26.47 23.17 -64.63
N VAL A 378 -27.75 22.80 -64.57
CA VAL A 378 -28.55 22.42 -65.75
C VAL A 378 -29.56 23.52 -66.11
N ASN A 379 -29.32 24.20 -67.23
CA ASN A 379 -30.20 25.27 -67.73
C ASN A 379 -31.65 24.78 -67.96
N TYR A 380 -32.59 25.30 -67.17
CA TYR A 380 -34.03 25.14 -67.34
C TYR A 380 -34.75 26.49 -67.50
N SER A 381 -35.97 26.48 -68.02
CA SER A 381 -36.72 27.70 -68.33
C SER A 381 -37.18 28.46 -67.07
N SER A 382 -37.10 29.80 -67.14
CA SER A 382 -37.37 30.74 -66.05
C SER A 382 -38.65 30.46 -65.24
N GLU A 383 -39.73 30.09 -65.91
CA GLU A 383 -41.04 29.85 -65.29
C GLU A 383 -41.08 28.59 -64.39
N LYS A 384 -40.28 27.56 -64.72
CA LYS A 384 -40.09 26.39 -63.85
C LYS A 384 -39.12 26.67 -62.71
N ALA A 385 -38.09 27.50 -62.94
CA ALA A 385 -37.16 27.91 -61.91
C ALA A 385 -37.88 28.71 -60.79
N LEU A 386 -38.76 29.66 -61.16
CA LEU A 386 -39.57 30.41 -60.20
C LEU A 386 -40.42 29.49 -59.30
N LYS A 387 -41.22 28.59 -59.88
CA LYS A 387 -42.05 27.66 -59.09
C LYS A 387 -41.25 26.61 -58.29
N TYR A 388 -39.99 26.36 -58.64
CA TYR A 388 -39.11 25.50 -57.87
C TYR A 388 -38.46 26.27 -56.70
N ASN A 389 -38.09 27.54 -56.91
CA ASN A 389 -37.61 28.43 -55.85
C ASN A 389 -38.70 28.73 -54.82
N GLU A 390 -39.93 29.07 -55.23
CA GLU A 390 -41.07 29.27 -54.31
C GLU A 390 -41.31 28.03 -53.41
N LEU A 391 -41.13 26.82 -53.96
CA LEU A 391 -41.25 25.54 -53.22
C LEU A 391 -40.04 25.27 -52.31
N LEU A 392 -38.85 25.78 -52.67
CA LEU A 392 -37.64 25.70 -51.85
C LEU A 392 -37.68 26.70 -50.69
N GLU A 393 -38.02 27.96 -50.93
CA GLU A 393 -38.21 28.98 -49.90
C GLU A 393 -39.27 28.54 -48.87
N GLN A 394 -40.39 27.97 -49.32
CA GLN A 394 -41.39 27.38 -48.42
C GLN A 394 -40.84 26.22 -47.59
N LYS A 395 -39.96 25.38 -48.15
CA LYS A 395 -39.35 24.25 -47.42
C LYS A 395 -38.22 24.67 -46.47
N VAL A 396 -37.38 25.62 -46.87
CA VAL A 396 -36.35 26.21 -46.02
C VAL A 396 -37.02 26.86 -44.82
N LYS A 397 -38.05 27.68 -45.04
CA LYS A 397 -38.83 28.27 -43.95
C LYS A 397 -39.48 27.25 -43.01
N LEU A 398 -40.02 26.15 -43.56
CA LEU A 398 -40.58 25.04 -42.74
C LEU A 398 -39.49 24.24 -41.98
N LEU A 399 -38.22 24.34 -42.38
CA LEU A 399 -37.08 23.79 -41.65
C LEU A 399 -36.56 24.78 -40.61
N GLU A 400 -36.50 26.08 -40.91
CA GLU A 400 -36.17 27.16 -39.97
C GLU A 400 -37.18 27.22 -38.80
N GLU A 401 -38.48 27.19 -39.09
CA GLU A 401 -39.53 27.15 -38.06
C GLU A 401 -39.43 25.89 -37.18
N ARG A 402 -39.00 24.75 -37.74
CA ARG A 402 -38.75 23.51 -36.97
C ARG A 402 -37.46 23.56 -36.16
N LEU A 403 -36.40 24.17 -36.70
CA LEU A 403 -35.13 24.35 -36.01
C LEU A 403 -35.34 25.26 -34.79
N GLN A 404 -36.08 26.36 -34.96
CA GLN A 404 -36.43 27.27 -33.87
C GLN A 404 -37.27 26.58 -32.78
N ILE A 405 -38.28 25.77 -33.15
CA ILE A 405 -39.05 24.98 -32.17
C ILE A 405 -38.14 23.98 -31.43
N SER A 406 -37.20 23.33 -32.14
CA SER A 406 -36.26 22.40 -31.51
C SER A 406 -35.26 23.12 -30.58
N ASP A 407 -34.81 24.31 -30.93
CA ASP A 407 -33.98 25.16 -30.05
C ASP A 407 -34.78 25.61 -28.81
N GLU A 408 -36.06 25.96 -28.94
CA GLU A 408 -36.93 26.28 -27.81
C GLU A 408 -37.15 25.07 -26.88
N GLU A 409 -37.36 23.86 -27.43
CA GLU A 409 -37.43 22.61 -26.66
C GLU A 409 -36.10 22.29 -25.95
N ILE A 410 -34.96 22.41 -26.64
CA ILE A 410 -33.63 22.19 -26.06
C ILE A 410 -33.35 23.19 -24.92
N ASN A 411 -33.66 24.48 -25.11
CA ASN A 411 -33.51 25.49 -24.06
C ASN A 411 -34.43 25.23 -22.85
N SER A 412 -35.64 24.73 -23.07
CA SER A 412 -36.56 24.29 -22.01
C SER A 412 -35.97 23.12 -21.19
N HIS A 413 -35.40 22.11 -21.85
CA HIS A 413 -34.71 21.00 -21.19
C HIS A 413 -33.45 21.47 -20.42
N ILE A 414 -32.69 22.43 -20.96
CA ILE A 414 -31.55 23.05 -20.27
C ILE A 414 -32.02 23.80 -19.00
N HIS A 415 -33.14 24.53 -19.05
CA HIS A 415 -33.68 25.23 -17.88
C HIS A 415 -34.07 24.27 -16.77
N MET A 416 -34.85 23.21 -17.08
CA MET A 416 -35.23 22.20 -16.09
C MET A 416 -34.01 21.50 -15.46
N TYR A 417 -32.96 21.26 -16.25
CA TYR A 417 -31.71 20.69 -15.74
C TYR A 417 -30.97 21.67 -14.83
N GLN A 418 -30.92 22.96 -15.16
CA GLN A 418 -30.34 24.01 -14.29
C GLN A 418 -31.09 24.14 -12.97
N GLU A 419 -32.42 24.04 -12.97
CA GLU A 419 -33.24 24.03 -11.74
C GLU A 419 -32.96 22.79 -10.88
N SER A 420 -32.88 21.60 -11.47
CA SER A 420 -32.54 20.36 -10.75
C SER A 420 -31.12 20.40 -10.13
N VAL A 421 -30.12 20.91 -10.87
CA VAL A 421 -28.76 21.10 -10.36
C VAL A 421 -28.72 22.10 -9.20
N LYS A 422 -29.53 23.17 -9.27
CA LYS A 422 -29.65 24.16 -8.19
C LYS A 422 -30.31 23.56 -6.94
N GLU A 423 -31.38 22.78 -7.10
CA GLU A 423 -32.07 22.13 -5.98
C GLU A 423 -31.17 21.09 -5.29
N PHE A 424 -30.37 20.34 -6.06
CA PHE A 424 -29.31 19.47 -5.53
C PHE A 424 -28.26 20.26 -4.74
N GLN A 425 -27.81 21.40 -5.25
CA GLN A 425 -26.84 22.27 -4.57
C GLN A 425 -27.40 22.84 -3.25
N ASP A 426 -28.66 23.30 -3.24
CA ASP A 426 -29.34 23.79 -2.03
C ASP A 426 -29.52 22.68 -0.96
N ILE A 427 -29.68 21.41 -1.36
CA ILE A 427 -29.69 20.25 -0.45
C ILE A 427 -28.29 19.96 0.10
N VAL A 428 -27.25 20.00 -0.75
CA VAL A 428 -25.85 19.82 -0.35
C VAL A 428 -25.41 20.90 0.64
N ASP A 429 -25.78 22.16 0.43
CA ASP A 429 -25.40 23.26 1.33
C ASP A 429 -26.23 23.28 2.63
N LYS A 430 -27.49 22.82 2.61
CA LYS A 430 -28.22 22.46 3.85
C LYS A 430 -27.51 21.37 4.63
N LEU A 431 -27.04 20.31 3.98
CA LEU A 431 -26.29 19.23 4.65
C LEU A 431 -24.97 19.73 5.24
N LYS A 432 -24.25 20.63 4.57
CA LYS A 432 -23.05 21.27 5.13
C LYS A 432 -23.38 22.08 6.39
N GLU A 433 -24.44 22.87 6.40
CA GLU A 433 -24.83 23.63 7.59
C GLU A 433 -25.41 22.73 8.71
N GLU A 434 -26.08 21.61 8.40
CA GLU A 434 -26.44 20.58 9.39
C GLU A 434 -25.20 19.93 10.03
N ILE A 435 -24.21 19.53 9.23
CA ILE A 435 -22.94 18.94 9.69
C ILE A 435 -22.17 19.95 10.56
N LYS A 436 -22.07 21.20 10.10
CA LYS A 436 -21.41 22.31 10.79
C LYS A 436 -22.12 22.70 12.09
N LYS A 437 -23.44 22.49 12.18
CA LYS A 437 -24.21 22.63 13.42
C LYS A 437 -24.01 21.46 14.37
N LYS A 438 -24.00 20.20 13.89
CA LYS A 438 -23.62 19.03 14.72
C LYS A 438 -22.20 19.19 15.29
N SER A 439 -21.23 19.68 14.51
CA SER A 439 -19.86 19.94 14.97
C SER A 439 -19.72 21.09 16.00
N LEU A 440 -20.82 21.78 16.32
CA LEU A 440 -20.91 22.77 17.39
C LEU A 440 -21.66 22.25 18.64
N GLU A 441 -22.31 21.08 18.56
CA GLU A 441 -23.15 20.50 19.64
C GLU A 441 -22.64 19.13 20.14
N GLU A 442 -21.87 18.36 19.36
CA GLU A 442 -21.33 17.05 19.80
C GLU A 442 -19.99 17.19 20.57
N THR A 443 -20.01 16.82 21.85
CA THR A 443 -18.85 16.92 22.76
C THR A 443 -17.89 15.73 22.63
N MET A 444 -16.66 16.05 22.19
CA MET A 444 -15.39 15.66 22.81
C MET A 444 -15.28 14.28 23.50
N ASP A 445 -14.50 13.35 22.92
CA ASP A 445 -13.45 12.67 23.72
C ASP A 445 -12.22 12.10 22.97
N ASP A 446 -12.09 12.26 21.64
CA ASP A 446 -10.77 12.12 21.01
C ASP A 446 -10.49 13.21 19.96
N MET A 447 -9.27 13.75 20.01
CA MET A 447 -8.73 14.72 19.07
C MET A 447 -7.73 14.03 18.14
N PRO A 448 -7.70 14.33 16.83
CA PRO A 448 -6.77 13.73 15.88
C PRO A 448 -5.31 13.77 16.36
N SER A 449 -4.53 12.72 16.08
CA SER A 449 -3.12 12.60 16.48
C SER A 449 -2.29 13.83 16.08
N GLU A 450 -2.58 14.40 14.92
CA GLU A 450 -2.04 15.65 14.37
C GLU A 450 -2.11 16.83 15.34
N PHE A 451 -3.20 16.98 16.11
CA PHE A 451 -3.36 18.05 17.10
C PHE A 451 -2.31 17.92 18.21
N TRP A 452 -2.03 16.70 18.66
CA TRP A 452 -1.07 16.40 19.72
C TRP A 452 0.37 16.55 19.25
N SER A 453 0.69 16.07 18.04
CA SER A 453 1.99 16.31 17.40
C SER A 453 2.25 17.81 17.18
N ARG A 454 1.24 18.57 16.74
CA ARG A 454 1.31 20.04 16.58
C ARG A 454 1.44 20.77 17.91
N LEU A 455 0.81 20.27 18.98
CA LEU A 455 0.96 20.80 20.34
C LEU A 455 2.38 20.57 20.87
N LEU A 456 2.94 19.37 20.70
CA LEU A 456 4.35 19.06 21.02
C LEU A 456 5.31 20.00 20.25
N LEU A 457 5.15 20.14 18.93
CA LEU A 457 5.93 21.07 18.09
C LEU A 457 5.69 22.55 18.39
N THR A 458 4.69 22.89 19.21
CA THR A 458 4.46 24.25 19.73
C THR A 458 5.16 24.43 21.06
N ILE A 459 5.09 23.46 21.98
CA ILE A 459 5.82 23.45 23.26
C ILE A 459 7.33 23.51 23.01
N ASP A 460 7.84 22.73 22.05
CA ASP A 460 9.26 22.73 21.70
C ASP A 460 9.72 24.06 21.08
N GLY A 461 8.88 24.68 20.24
CA GLY A 461 9.12 26.05 19.75
C GLY A 461 9.21 27.06 20.89
N LEU A 462 8.22 27.06 21.80
CA LEU A 462 8.19 27.96 22.97
C LEU A 462 9.41 27.78 23.90
N LEU A 463 9.92 26.55 24.06
CA LEU A 463 11.14 26.29 24.83
C LEU A 463 12.38 26.86 24.14
N LEU A 464 12.51 26.61 22.83
CA LEU A 464 13.67 27.07 22.03
C LEU A 464 13.70 28.59 21.89
N GLU A 465 12.53 29.23 21.78
CA GLU A 465 12.32 30.68 21.87
C GLU A 465 12.47 31.24 23.31
N LYS A 466 12.77 30.39 24.30
CA LYS A 466 12.96 30.73 25.73
C LYS A 466 11.74 31.37 26.41
N LYS A 467 10.53 31.11 25.91
CA LYS A 467 9.27 31.62 26.46
C LYS A 467 8.77 30.81 27.66
N ILE A 468 9.10 29.51 27.72
CA ILE A 468 8.82 28.62 28.87
C ILE A 468 10.12 28.04 29.44
N SER A 469 10.13 27.63 30.72
CA SER A 469 11.32 26.99 31.30
C SER A 469 11.46 25.53 30.84
N LEU A 470 12.66 24.96 31.05
CA LEU A 470 12.94 23.56 30.69
C LEU A 470 12.07 22.55 31.47
N ASN A 471 11.72 22.87 32.72
CA ASN A 471 10.85 22.01 33.53
C ASN A 471 9.41 22.08 33.02
N ASP A 472 8.92 23.31 32.77
CA ASP A 472 7.60 23.56 32.23
C ASP A 472 7.39 22.82 30.90
N ALA A 473 8.33 22.98 29.96
CA ALA A 473 8.30 22.30 28.68
C ALA A 473 8.33 20.78 28.82
N SER A 474 9.13 20.25 29.76
CA SER A 474 9.20 18.81 30.00
C SER A 474 7.88 18.22 30.47
N SER A 475 7.14 18.91 31.35
CA SER A 475 5.85 18.41 31.86
C SER A 475 4.68 18.72 30.91
N LEU A 476 4.72 19.83 30.17
CA LEU A 476 3.76 20.10 29.09
C LEU A 476 3.86 19.06 27.96
N ARG A 477 5.08 18.69 27.55
CA ARG A 477 5.31 17.57 26.60
C ARG A 477 4.64 16.29 27.10
N GLU A 478 4.79 15.99 28.38
CA GLU A 478 4.24 14.77 28.99
C GLU A 478 2.70 14.71 28.98
N MET A 479 2.04 15.87 29.05
CA MET A 479 0.57 15.96 28.95
C MET A 479 0.08 15.93 27.50
N ALA A 480 0.76 16.64 26.59
CA ALA A 480 0.47 16.55 25.17
C ALA A 480 0.67 15.12 24.65
N TRP A 481 1.62 14.39 25.24
CA TRP A 481 1.83 12.97 25.00
C TRP A 481 0.65 12.08 25.45
N LYS A 482 0.09 12.35 26.63
CA LYS A 482 -0.99 11.57 27.26
C LYS A 482 -2.38 11.75 26.61
N LYS A 483 -2.49 12.53 25.53
CA LYS A 483 -3.77 13.13 25.07
C LYS A 483 -4.53 13.82 26.21
N ASP A 484 -3.83 14.46 27.15
CA ASP A 484 -4.45 14.92 28.39
C ASP A 484 -5.50 16.02 28.13
N ASN A 485 -6.75 15.74 28.50
CA ASN A 485 -7.86 16.66 28.36
C ASN A 485 -7.58 18.00 29.06
N LEU A 486 -6.79 18.04 30.14
CA LEU A 486 -6.39 19.29 30.80
C LEU A 486 -5.50 20.19 29.93
N ILE A 487 -4.50 19.63 29.20
CA ILE A 487 -3.68 20.46 28.31
C ILE A 487 -4.42 20.82 27.02
N ARG A 488 -5.29 19.94 26.52
CA ARG A 488 -6.23 20.23 25.42
C ARG A 488 -7.10 21.44 25.76
N ASP A 489 -7.76 21.39 26.91
CA ASP A 489 -8.74 22.40 27.30
C ASP A 489 -8.05 23.71 27.71
N ALA A 490 -6.89 23.64 28.36
CA ALA A 490 -6.05 24.82 28.62
C ALA A 490 -5.47 25.44 27.33
N TYR A 491 -5.12 24.63 26.33
CA TYR A 491 -4.66 25.12 25.02
C TYR A 491 -5.82 25.77 24.25
N LEU A 492 -6.99 25.13 24.20
CA LEU A 492 -8.20 25.67 23.57
C LEU A 492 -8.66 26.98 24.24
N ALA A 493 -8.61 27.08 25.57
CA ALA A 493 -8.95 28.31 26.31
C ALA A 493 -8.01 29.50 26.05
N CYS A 494 -6.77 29.21 25.62
CA CYS A 494 -5.75 30.18 25.23
C CYS A 494 -5.70 30.44 23.71
N LYS A 495 -6.21 29.53 22.89
CA LYS A 495 -6.17 29.60 21.41
C LYS A 495 -6.97 30.80 20.90
N GLY A 496 -6.25 31.83 20.46
CA GLY A 496 -6.81 33.10 19.97
C GLY A 496 -6.55 34.32 20.86
N LYS A 497 -5.94 34.15 22.04
CA LYS A 497 -5.51 35.25 22.91
C LYS A 497 -3.99 35.43 22.83
N VAL A 498 -3.57 36.32 21.94
CA VAL A 498 -2.16 36.75 21.83
C VAL A 498 -1.84 37.63 23.05
N ASP A 499 -1.11 37.09 24.04
CA ASP A 499 -0.10 37.80 24.84
C ASP A 499 0.50 36.91 25.96
N ASN A 500 1.67 37.34 26.47
CA ASN A 500 2.47 36.62 27.48
C ASN A 500 1.73 36.27 28.78
N GLU A 501 0.70 37.03 29.18
CA GLU A 501 0.00 36.80 30.45
C GLU A 501 -0.69 35.43 30.51
N ASN A 502 -1.21 34.94 29.37
CA ASN A 502 -1.91 33.65 29.28
C ASN A 502 -0.98 32.46 29.60
N LEU A 503 0.32 32.59 29.32
CA LEU A 503 1.30 31.50 29.47
C LEU A 503 1.45 31.07 30.94
N SER A 504 1.39 32.02 31.88
CA SER A 504 1.43 31.74 33.32
C SER A 504 0.17 31.01 33.82
N SER A 505 -0.97 31.20 33.16
CA SER A 505 -2.25 30.57 33.49
C SER A 505 -2.35 29.17 32.91
N PHE A 506 -1.88 28.99 31.66
CA PHE A 506 -1.72 27.68 31.00
C PHE A 506 -0.87 26.74 31.84
N LEU A 507 0.30 27.20 32.32
CA LEU A 507 1.20 26.39 33.16
C LEU A 507 0.59 26.00 34.51
N LYS A 508 -0.22 26.87 35.13
CA LYS A 508 -0.91 26.57 36.40
C LYS A 508 -2.04 25.55 36.27
N LEU A 509 -2.73 25.53 35.14
CA LEU A 509 -3.83 24.58 34.87
C LEU A 509 -3.31 23.19 34.49
N ALA A 510 -2.13 23.14 33.86
CA ALA A 510 -1.58 21.92 33.31
C ALA A 510 -0.98 20.98 34.39
N LEU A 511 0.01 21.43 35.15
CA LEU A 511 1.02 20.52 35.68
C LEU A 511 0.59 19.74 36.95
N SER A 512 0.15 18.48 36.80
CA SER A 512 0.00 17.52 37.91
C SER A 512 0.07 16.02 37.51
N ARG A 513 1.08 15.33 38.06
CA ARG A 513 1.36 13.86 38.05
C ARG A 513 1.97 13.23 36.77
N PRO A 514 2.98 12.34 36.91
CA PRO A 514 3.67 11.69 35.79
C PRO A 514 3.05 10.35 35.33
N SER A 515 3.48 9.83 34.18
CA SER A 515 3.11 8.50 33.63
C SER A 515 4.32 7.66 33.14
N SER A 516 4.07 6.55 32.44
CA SER A 516 4.98 5.40 32.30
C SER A 516 5.77 5.27 30.98
N GLY A 517 5.33 5.87 29.87
CA GLY A 517 5.94 5.67 28.54
C GLY A 517 7.38 6.17 28.39
N LEU A 518 8.13 5.60 27.45
CA LEU A 518 9.50 6.00 27.12
C LEU A 518 9.54 7.15 26.10
N ASN A 519 10.57 8.00 26.16
CA ASN A 519 10.99 8.87 25.06
C ASN A 519 12.11 8.18 24.26
N ILE A 520 11.89 8.03 22.96
CA ILE A 520 12.72 7.27 22.02
C ILE A 520 13.02 8.17 20.81
N ILE A 521 14.29 8.40 20.51
CA ILE A 521 14.69 9.25 19.38
C ILE A 521 15.49 8.44 18.37
N HIS A 522 14.95 8.31 17.16
CA HIS A 522 15.63 7.66 16.04
C HIS A 522 16.51 8.68 15.31
N ILE A 523 17.76 8.32 15.03
CA ILE A 523 18.68 9.09 14.19
C ILE A 523 19.04 8.21 13.01
N ALA A 524 18.71 8.66 11.80
CA ALA A 524 18.82 7.86 10.58
C ALA A 524 19.23 8.72 9.36
N ALA A 525 19.62 8.05 8.27
CA ALA A 525 19.81 8.68 6.96
C ALA A 525 18.59 8.52 6.03
N GLU A 526 17.65 7.64 6.36
CA GLU A 526 16.41 7.42 5.60
C GLU A 526 15.19 7.37 6.53
N MET A 527 14.04 7.76 5.97
CA MET A 527 12.69 7.57 6.51
C MET A 527 11.72 7.52 5.32
N ALA A 528 10.81 6.55 5.30
CA ALA A 528 9.75 6.47 4.31
C ALA A 528 8.62 7.47 4.62
N PRO A 529 7.91 8.00 3.61
CA PRO A 529 8.27 8.02 2.19
C PRO A 529 9.34 9.08 1.86
N ILE A 530 9.61 10.03 2.79
CA ILE A 530 10.26 11.30 2.48
C ILE A 530 11.70 11.19 1.96
N ALA A 531 12.50 10.25 2.45
CA ALA A 531 13.89 10.04 2.07
C ALA A 531 14.19 8.54 2.14
N LYS A 532 13.97 7.82 1.03
CA LYS A 532 14.02 6.35 0.94
C LYS A 532 14.87 5.90 -0.24
N VAL A 533 15.80 4.98 0.02
CA VAL A 533 16.66 4.30 -0.97
C VAL A 533 16.55 2.78 -0.85
N GLY A 534 16.24 2.27 0.34
CA GLY A 534 15.93 0.88 0.60
C GLY A 534 15.13 0.69 1.89
N GLY A 535 15.16 -0.54 2.42
CA GLY A 535 14.37 -0.93 3.58
C GLY A 535 14.72 -0.22 4.91
N LEU A 536 15.81 0.56 4.98
CA LEU A 536 16.15 1.32 6.19
C LEU A 536 15.08 2.38 6.48
N GLY A 537 14.64 3.11 5.45
CA GLY A 537 13.55 4.09 5.59
C GLY A 537 12.22 3.45 5.98
N ASP A 538 11.90 2.29 5.40
CA ASP A 538 10.68 1.53 5.75
C ASP A 538 10.70 1.08 7.23
N VAL A 539 11.86 0.60 7.73
CA VAL A 539 12.02 0.18 9.14
C VAL A 539 11.93 1.36 10.10
N VAL A 540 12.61 2.48 9.82
CA VAL A 540 12.58 3.67 10.69
C VAL A 540 11.15 4.19 10.89
N SER A 541 10.33 4.12 9.83
CA SER A 541 8.95 4.62 9.84
C SER A 541 7.98 3.61 10.46
N GLY A 542 8.03 2.35 10.05
CA GLY A 542 7.15 1.29 10.56
C GLY A 542 7.38 0.97 12.04
N LEU A 543 8.64 0.81 12.46
CA LEU A 543 8.98 0.65 13.87
C LEU A 543 8.63 1.92 14.67
N GLY A 544 8.85 3.11 14.10
CA GLY A 544 8.48 4.38 14.72
C GLY A 544 6.98 4.47 15.02
N LYS A 545 6.13 4.18 14.03
CA LYS A 545 4.66 4.18 14.20
C LYS A 545 4.20 3.14 15.21
N ALA A 546 4.72 1.91 15.16
CA ALA A 546 4.35 0.87 16.12
C ALA A 546 4.74 1.21 17.57
N LEU A 547 5.92 1.81 17.79
CA LEU A 547 6.33 2.31 19.11
C LEU A 547 5.49 3.53 19.57
N GLN A 548 5.06 4.39 18.64
CA GLN A 548 4.14 5.50 18.92
C GLN A 548 2.75 4.98 19.35
N MET A 549 2.21 3.98 18.64
CA MET A 549 0.95 3.29 18.97
C MET A 549 1.01 2.56 20.32
N LYS A 550 2.19 2.07 20.72
CA LYS A 550 2.48 1.52 22.06
C LYS A 550 2.59 2.57 23.18
N GLY A 551 2.36 3.85 22.90
CA GLY A 551 2.36 4.90 23.92
C GLY A 551 3.75 5.41 24.29
N HIS A 552 4.75 5.25 23.42
CA HIS A 552 6.07 5.87 23.56
C HIS A 552 6.18 7.17 22.75
N LEU A 553 6.80 8.21 23.32
CA LEU A 553 7.13 9.44 22.59
C LEU A 553 8.28 9.15 21.63
N VAL A 554 7.93 8.90 20.36
CA VAL A 554 8.88 8.71 19.27
C VAL A 554 9.16 10.03 18.56
N GLU A 555 10.43 10.35 18.36
CA GLU A 555 10.89 11.48 17.53
C GLU A 555 11.95 11.00 16.53
N ILE A 556 12.00 11.58 15.33
CA ILE A 556 12.97 11.17 14.28
C ILE A 556 13.83 12.37 13.86
N ILE A 557 15.14 12.16 13.74
CA ILE A 557 16.11 13.14 13.24
C ILE A 557 16.74 12.64 11.94
N LEU A 558 16.70 13.47 10.90
CA LEU A 558 17.23 13.21 9.56
C LEU A 558 18.05 14.40 9.05
N PRO A 559 18.91 14.22 8.03
CA PRO A 559 19.40 15.33 7.21
C PRO A 559 18.27 15.93 6.35
N LYS A 560 18.28 17.25 6.15
CA LYS A 560 17.45 17.89 5.12
C LYS A 560 18.12 17.75 3.76
N TYR A 561 17.73 16.73 3.00
CA TYR A 561 18.20 16.51 1.63
C TYR A 561 17.53 17.47 0.64
N ASP A 562 18.23 17.85 -0.42
CA ASP A 562 17.62 18.55 -1.57
C ASP A 562 16.72 17.64 -2.42
N CYS A 563 16.95 16.32 -2.39
CA CYS A 563 16.22 15.31 -3.17
C CYS A 563 15.09 14.58 -2.40
N MET A 564 14.56 15.12 -1.30
CA MET A 564 13.50 14.48 -0.50
C MET A 564 12.08 14.80 -1.02
N GLN A 565 11.10 13.94 -0.72
CA GLN A 565 9.68 14.15 -1.07
C GLN A 565 9.03 15.18 -0.12
N TYR A 566 9.25 16.46 -0.41
CA TYR A 566 8.75 17.58 0.41
C TYR A 566 7.22 17.65 0.51
N ASP A 567 6.49 17.11 -0.48
CA ASP A 567 5.03 17.00 -0.51
C ASP A 567 4.46 16.08 0.58
N ARG A 568 5.28 15.19 1.15
CA ARG A 568 4.88 14.22 2.17
C ARG A 568 5.15 14.70 3.61
N ILE A 569 5.45 15.98 3.81
CA ILE A 569 5.79 16.56 5.11
C ILE A 569 4.73 17.59 5.52
N CYS A 570 3.91 17.25 6.51
CA CYS A 570 2.87 18.13 7.04
C CYS A 570 3.45 19.15 8.03
N ASP A 571 2.85 20.36 8.09
CA ASP A 571 3.26 21.48 8.97
C ASP A 571 4.77 21.82 8.92
N LEU A 572 5.45 21.58 7.79
CA LEU A 572 6.88 21.85 7.61
C LEU A 572 7.22 23.33 7.83
N LYS A 573 7.94 23.62 8.92
CA LYS A 573 8.39 24.96 9.31
C LYS A 573 9.85 24.95 9.73
N VAL A 574 10.52 26.09 9.54
CA VAL A 574 11.84 26.34 10.13
C VAL A 574 11.69 26.88 11.56
N LEU A 575 12.61 26.51 12.44
CA LEU A 575 12.74 27.06 13.79
C LEU A 575 13.81 28.17 13.79
N ASP A 576 13.51 29.32 14.42
CA ASP A 576 14.47 30.42 14.58
C ASP A 576 15.48 30.12 15.70
N VAL A 577 16.35 29.15 15.44
CA VAL A 577 17.31 28.59 16.40
C VAL A 577 18.70 28.57 15.78
N ALA A 578 19.62 29.34 16.35
CA ALA A 578 21.01 29.42 15.92
C ALA A 578 21.85 28.23 16.42
N LEU A 579 21.45 26.98 16.10
CA LEU A 579 22.19 25.79 16.50
C LEU A 579 23.59 25.79 15.89
N GLN A 580 24.63 25.61 16.70
CA GLN A 580 26.02 25.49 16.25
C GLN A 580 26.58 24.12 16.59
N SER A 581 27.13 23.41 15.59
CA SER A 581 27.81 22.12 15.76
C SER A 581 29.29 22.22 15.39
N TYR A 582 30.15 21.51 16.12
CA TYR A 582 31.56 21.39 15.79
C TYR A 582 31.77 20.54 14.51
N PHE A 583 32.68 21.00 13.64
CA PHE A 583 33.31 20.18 12.60
C PHE A 583 34.69 20.77 12.21
N ASP A 584 35.68 19.93 11.89
CA ASP A 584 37.02 20.32 11.39
C ASP A 584 37.64 21.54 12.15
N GLY A 585 37.58 21.51 13.48
CA GLY A 585 38.15 22.54 14.37
C GLY A 585 37.29 23.80 14.58
N GLN A 586 36.12 23.90 13.95
CA GLN A 586 35.29 25.11 13.88
C GLN A 586 33.83 24.83 14.27
N LEU A 587 33.06 25.90 14.55
CA LEU A 587 31.62 25.81 14.81
C LEU A 587 30.84 26.30 13.59
N PHE A 588 29.95 25.44 13.08
CA PHE A 588 29.09 25.73 11.93
C PHE A 588 27.63 25.82 12.33
N LYS A 589 26.89 26.74 11.71
CA LYS A 589 25.45 26.90 11.95
C LYS A 589 24.66 25.79 11.26
N ASN A 590 23.55 25.39 11.88
CA ASN A 590 22.56 24.51 11.28
C ASN A 590 21.19 25.18 11.37
N GLN A 591 20.43 25.09 10.29
CA GLN A 591 19.04 25.51 10.25
C GLN A 591 18.17 24.28 10.54
N ILE A 592 17.30 24.38 11.54
CA ILE A 592 16.50 23.24 12.03
C ILE A 592 15.07 23.40 11.54
N TRP A 593 14.61 22.40 10.80
CA TRP A 593 13.23 22.33 10.34
C TRP A 593 12.49 21.25 11.14
N VAL A 594 11.19 21.45 11.33
CA VAL A 594 10.29 20.45 11.91
C VAL A 594 9.04 20.29 11.07
N GLY A 595 8.53 19.07 11.05
CA GLY A 595 7.26 18.71 10.42
C GLY A 595 6.75 17.39 10.96
N THR A 596 5.62 16.92 10.42
CA THR A 596 5.03 15.62 10.74
C THR A 596 5.00 14.76 9.48
N VAL A 597 5.43 13.50 9.59
CA VAL A 597 5.40 12.51 8.51
C VAL A 597 4.69 11.27 9.03
N GLU A 598 3.53 10.94 8.45
CA GLU A 598 2.69 9.81 8.86
C GLU A 598 2.40 9.74 10.38
N GLY A 599 2.15 10.91 10.99
CA GLY A 599 1.89 11.06 12.43
C GLY A 599 3.13 11.21 13.32
N LEU A 600 4.32 10.88 12.82
CA LEU A 600 5.59 10.98 13.55
C LEU A 600 6.20 12.39 13.45
N PRO A 601 6.67 12.99 14.55
CA PRO A 601 7.37 14.27 14.53
C PRO A 601 8.82 14.10 14.04
N VAL A 602 9.20 14.88 13.03
CA VAL A 602 10.50 14.79 12.35
C VAL A 602 11.25 16.11 12.46
N TYR A 603 12.54 16.05 12.79
CA TYR A 603 13.50 17.15 12.73
C TYR A 603 14.44 16.95 11.54
N LEU A 604 14.53 17.94 10.66
CA LEU A 604 15.45 17.93 9.53
C LEU A 604 16.58 18.94 9.78
N ILE A 605 17.82 18.44 9.77
CA ILE A 605 19.03 19.27 9.98
C ILE A 605 19.56 19.73 8.63
N GLU A 606 19.63 21.05 8.44
CA GLU A 606 20.21 21.68 7.25
C GLU A 606 21.55 22.38 7.61
N PRO A 607 22.70 21.78 7.28
CA PRO A 607 24.00 22.36 7.57
C PRO A 607 24.26 23.61 6.73
N LEU A 608 24.49 24.75 7.39
CA LEU A 608 25.00 25.96 6.74
C LEU A 608 26.54 25.90 6.60
N HIS A 609 27.02 24.72 6.20
CA HIS A 609 28.44 24.39 6.01
C HIS A 609 28.84 24.59 4.54
N PRO A 610 30.01 25.21 4.22
CA PRO A 610 30.39 25.54 2.85
C PRO A 610 30.42 24.36 1.87
N ALA A 611 30.69 23.13 2.34
CA ALA A 611 30.70 21.93 1.50
C ALA A 611 29.31 21.39 1.13
N LYS A 612 28.21 22.02 1.59
CA LYS A 612 26.82 21.68 1.22
C LYS A 612 26.49 20.18 1.30
N PHE A 613 26.71 19.57 2.46
CA PHE A 613 26.68 18.11 2.61
C PHE A 613 25.38 17.44 2.13
N PHE A 614 24.22 18.07 2.28
CA PHE A 614 22.92 17.47 1.88
C PHE A 614 22.25 18.19 0.71
N TRP A 615 23.01 18.97 -0.06
CA TRP A 615 22.56 19.60 -1.30
C TRP A 615 23.38 19.07 -2.48
N ARG A 616 23.11 17.81 -2.86
CA ARG A 616 23.90 17.01 -3.82
C ARG A 616 23.03 16.26 -4.84
N GLY A 617 21.71 16.36 -4.76
CA GLY A 617 20.75 15.61 -5.58
C GLY A 617 20.61 14.12 -5.20
N GLN A 618 21.38 13.62 -4.22
CA GLN A 618 21.34 12.22 -3.81
C GLN A 618 21.62 11.98 -2.31
N VAL A 619 20.99 10.93 -1.77
CA VAL A 619 21.09 10.51 -0.36
C VAL A 619 22.48 9.95 -0.04
N TYR A 620 23.01 9.07 -0.89
CA TYR A 620 24.29 8.37 -0.74
C TYR A 620 25.10 8.40 -2.03
N GLY A 621 26.39 8.07 -1.95
CA GLY A 621 27.27 7.86 -3.10
C GLY A 621 28.31 8.96 -3.33
N GLU A 622 28.36 9.97 -2.46
CA GLU A 622 29.34 11.05 -2.56
C GLU A 622 30.71 10.59 -2.04
N HIS A 623 31.79 11.09 -2.64
CA HIS A 623 33.16 10.78 -2.19
C HIS A 623 33.46 11.24 -0.75
N ASP A 624 32.69 12.21 -0.24
CA ASP A 624 32.77 12.71 1.14
C ASP A 624 31.65 12.20 2.06
N ASP A 625 30.95 11.09 1.71
CA ASP A 625 29.90 10.47 2.54
C ASP A 625 30.28 10.32 4.02
N PHE A 626 31.52 9.93 4.33
CA PHE A 626 31.99 9.86 5.72
C PHE A 626 31.94 11.21 6.45
N LYS A 627 32.31 12.31 5.78
CA LYS A 627 32.20 13.67 6.34
C LYS A 627 30.75 14.13 6.42
N ARG A 628 29.93 13.88 5.40
CA ARG A 628 28.48 14.17 5.39
C ARG A 628 27.80 13.59 6.64
N PHE A 629 28.00 12.29 6.88
CA PHE A 629 27.28 11.55 7.91
C PHE A 629 27.87 11.66 9.32
N SER A 630 29.19 11.83 9.46
CA SER A 630 29.80 12.14 10.76
C SER A 630 29.48 13.57 11.23
N TYR A 631 29.40 14.56 10.31
CA TYR A 631 28.85 15.89 10.62
C TYR A 631 27.42 15.79 11.15
N PHE A 632 26.54 15.09 10.41
CA PHE A 632 25.13 14.94 10.79
C PHE A 632 24.96 14.25 12.15
N SER A 633 25.70 13.16 12.39
CA SER A 633 25.70 12.46 13.68
C SER A 633 26.05 13.37 14.85
N HIS A 634 27.00 14.29 14.65
CA HIS A 634 27.37 15.27 15.67
C HIS A 634 26.30 16.37 15.83
N ALA A 635 25.79 16.93 14.73
CA ALA A 635 24.74 17.95 14.75
C ALA A 635 23.41 17.43 15.37
N ALA A 636 23.09 16.15 15.21
CA ALA A 636 21.92 15.52 15.80
C ALA A 636 22.02 15.42 17.34
N LEU A 637 23.19 15.05 17.89
CA LEU A 637 23.42 15.08 19.33
C LEU A 637 23.42 16.51 19.88
N GLU A 638 23.99 17.46 19.15
CA GLU A 638 24.01 18.87 19.51
C GLU A 638 22.58 19.48 19.54
N LEU A 639 21.71 19.09 18.61
CA LEU A 639 20.28 19.41 18.62
C LEU A 639 19.58 18.88 19.89
N LEU A 640 19.82 17.63 20.27
CA LEU A 640 19.23 17.05 21.49
C LEU A 640 19.74 17.72 22.76
N TYR A 641 21.03 18.08 22.79
CA TYR A 641 21.66 18.76 23.91
C TYR A 641 21.15 20.19 24.09
N GLN A 642 21.17 21.01 23.02
CA GLN A 642 20.77 22.42 23.08
C GLN A 642 19.26 22.61 23.26
N SER A 643 18.43 21.66 22.80
CA SER A 643 16.98 21.64 23.07
C SER A 643 16.62 21.13 24.48
N GLY A 644 17.61 20.72 25.28
CA GLY A 644 17.41 20.22 26.64
C GLY A 644 16.60 18.93 26.74
N LYS A 645 16.39 18.21 25.64
CA LYS A 645 15.69 16.92 25.63
C LYS A 645 16.42 15.92 26.53
N LYS A 646 15.69 14.98 27.11
CA LYS A 646 16.23 13.93 27.99
C LYS A 646 15.70 12.55 27.58
N PRO A 647 16.02 12.09 26.36
CA PRO A 647 15.55 10.80 25.86
C PRO A 647 15.94 9.64 26.78
N ASN A 648 15.11 8.59 26.78
CA ASN A 648 15.43 7.33 27.43
C ASN A 648 16.20 6.40 26.48
N ILE A 649 15.87 6.46 25.19
CA ILE A 649 16.57 5.75 24.11
C ILE A 649 16.98 6.73 23.03
N ILE A 650 18.20 6.60 22.52
CA ILE A 650 18.61 7.11 21.21
C ILE A 650 18.93 5.90 20.33
N HIS A 651 18.23 5.75 19.21
CA HIS A 651 18.31 4.61 18.31
C HIS A 651 18.96 5.02 16.99
N CYS A 652 20.14 4.48 16.73
CA CYS A 652 20.97 4.80 15.57
C CYS A 652 20.87 3.67 14.53
N HIS A 653 20.86 4.01 13.24
CA HIS A 653 20.72 3.08 12.11
C HIS A 653 21.89 3.19 11.13
N ASP A 654 22.55 2.06 10.86
CA ASP A 654 23.69 1.88 9.96
C ASP A 654 24.92 2.78 10.18
N TRP A 655 25.97 2.54 9.41
CA TRP A 655 27.28 3.19 9.56
C TRP A 655 27.19 4.72 9.51
N HIS A 656 26.20 5.26 8.79
CA HIS A 656 25.89 6.68 8.68
C HIS A 656 25.70 7.35 10.05
N THR A 657 25.10 6.66 11.02
CA THR A 657 24.79 7.21 12.36
C THR A 657 25.53 6.48 13.48
N ALA A 658 26.37 5.51 13.14
CA ALA A 658 27.20 4.75 14.07
C ALA A 658 28.15 5.62 14.93
N PHE A 659 28.49 6.83 14.46
CA PHE A 659 29.26 7.82 15.21
C PHE A 659 28.56 8.34 16.47
N VAL A 660 27.21 8.32 16.51
CA VAL A 660 26.42 8.81 17.65
C VAL A 660 26.80 8.09 18.94
N ALA A 661 27.10 6.78 18.89
CA ALA A 661 27.44 5.99 20.07
C ALA A 661 28.73 6.47 20.78
N PRO A 662 29.92 6.54 20.15
CA PRO A 662 31.11 7.12 20.78
C PRO A 662 30.96 8.61 21.08
N LEU A 663 30.37 9.41 20.18
CA LEU A 663 30.16 10.85 20.42
C LEU A 663 29.36 11.09 21.70
N TYR A 664 28.26 10.35 21.91
CA TYR A 664 27.41 10.48 23.09
C TYR A 664 28.18 10.22 24.38
N TRP A 665 28.98 9.15 24.45
CA TRP A 665 29.70 8.79 25.68
C TRP A 665 30.90 9.69 25.96
N ASP A 666 31.73 9.97 24.95
CA ASP A 666 32.99 10.69 25.13
C ASP A 666 32.73 12.20 25.33
N ILE A 667 31.78 12.78 24.57
CA ILE A 667 31.56 14.24 24.50
C ILE A 667 30.32 14.72 25.27
N TYR A 668 29.18 14.02 25.21
CA TYR A 668 27.90 14.57 25.69
C TYR A 668 27.50 14.08 27.09
N ALA A 669 27.73 12.81 27.41
CA ALA A 669 27.47 12.25 28.74
C ALA A 669 28.31 12.93 29.82
N THR A 670 29.56 13.31 29.48
CA THR A 670 30.49 14.11 30.29
C THR A 670 30.02 15.56 30.48
N ARG A 671 29.27 16.11 29.52
CA ARG A 671 28.55 17.41 29.63
C ARG A 671 27.19 17.31 30.36
N GLY A 672 26.84 16.15 30.91
CA GLY A 672 25.60 15.91 31.67
C GLY A 672 24.41 15.38 30.85
N PHE A 673 24.53 15.25 29.53
CA PHE A 673 23.52 14.61 28.67
C PHE A 673 23.67 13.09 28.75
N ASN A 674 23.30 12.51 29.90
CA ASN A 674 23.52 11.09 30.24
C ASN A 674 22.21 10.30 30.53
N SER A 675 21.05 10.81 30.11
CA SER A 675 19.74 10.16 30.34
C SER A 675 19.55 8.90 29.48
N ALA A 676 19.95 8.96 28.21
CA ALA A 676 19.64 7.93 27.22
C ALA A 676 20.48 6.67 27.40
N ARG A 677 19.94 5.55 26.92
CA ARG A 677 20.70 4.39 26.44
C ARG A 677 20.79 4.44 24.92
N ILE A 678 21.91 3.98 24.36
CA ILE A 678 22.11 3.93 22.91
C ILE A 678 21.72 2.54 22.40
N CYS A 679 20.79 2.50 21.46
CA CYS A 679 20.49 1.34 20.62
C CYS A 679 21.11 1.56 19.25
N PHE A 680 21.69 0.52 18.65
CA PHE A 680 22.23 0.57 17.30
C PHE A 680 21.75 -0.63 16.47
N THR A 681 21.12 -0.36 15.33
CA THR A 681 20.74 -1.39 14.35
C THR A 681 21.65 -1.32 13.13
N CYS A 682 22.26 -2.45 12.79
CA CYS A 682 22.91 -2.66 11.51
C CYS A 682 21.96 -3.44 10.58
N HIS A 683 21.52 -2.79 9.51
CA HIS A 683 20.64 -3.35 8.47
C HIS A 683 21.42 -4.16 7.43
N ASN A 684 22.70 -3.85 7.19
CA ASN A 684 23.60 -4.67 6.36
C ASN A 684 25.08 -4.49 6.75
N PHE A 685 25.72 -5.53 7.31
CA PHE A 685 27.14 -5.53 7.68
C PHE A 685 28.13 -5.51 6.49
N GLU A 686 27.66 -5.47 5.25
CA GLU A 686 28.48 -5.14 4.08
C GLU A 686 28.91 -3.66 4.06
N TYR A 687 28.06 -2.73 4.55
CA TYR A 687 28.30 -1.30 4.49
C TYR A 687 28.84 -0.77 5.82
N GLN A 688 30.17 -0.82 5.99
CA GLN A 688 30.80 -0.57 7.28
C GLN A 688 31.35 0.85 7.51
N GLY A 689 31.41 1.70 6.46
CA GLY A 689 31.92 3.07 6.56
C GLY A 689 33.42 3.21 6.80
N VAL A 690 34.22 2.17 6.47
CA VAL A 690 35.65 2.08 6.82
C VAL A 690 36.50 3.12 6.07
N THR A 691 37.24 3.95 6.80
CA THR A 691 38.11 5.01 6.24
C THR A 691 39.38 5.24 7.07
N SER A 692 40.29 6.11 6.63
CA SER A 692 41.49 6.48 7.38
C SER A 692 41.15 7.10 8.74
N ALA A 693 41.90 6.73 9.79
CA ALA A 693 41.66 7.18 11.15
C ALA A 693 41.62 8.71 11.34
N SER A 694 42.31 9.46 10.47
CA SER A 694 42.35 10.93 10.51
C SER A 694 40.98 11.60 10.29
N GLU A 695 40.10 11.01 9.48
CA GLU A 695 38.76 11.54 9.19
C GLU A 695 37.88 11.62 10.44
N LEU A 696 38.12 10.77 11.44
CA LEU A 696 37.34 10.71 12.68
C LEU A 696 37.46 12.00 13.51
N ALA A 697 38.61 12.70 13.42
CA ALA A 697 38.82 13.99 14.08
C ALA A 697 37.84 15.07 13.60
N SER A 698 37.34 14.98 12.37
CA SER A 698 36.44 15.97 11.76
C SER A 698 35.18 16.18 12.60
N CYS A 699 34.62 15.12 13.20
CA CYS A 699 33.44 15.17 14.05
C CYS A 699 33.72 15.42 15.55
N GLY A 700 34.99 15.66 15.93
CA GLY A 700 35.40 16.00 17.30
C GLY A 700 35.80 14.82 18.19
N LEU A 701 35.88 13.61 17.62
CA LEU A 701 36.32 12.40 18.31
C LEU A 701 37.86 12.29 18.39
N ASP A 702 38.37 11.79 19.51
CA ASP A 702 39.82 11.58 19.72
C ASP A 702 40.33 10.35 18.94
N VAL A 703 41.05 10.62 17.85
CA VAL A 703 41.67 9.61 16.99
C VAL A 703 42.66 8.72 17.76
N HIS A 704 43.44 9.26 18.68
CA HIS A 704 44.43 8.50 19.45
C HIS A 704 43.77 7.61 20.52
N HIS A 705 42.63 8.03 21.07
CA HIS A 705 41.83 7.17 21.96
C HIS A 705 41.10 6.05 21.19
N LEU A 706 40.56 6.36 20.02
CA LEU A 706 39.60 5.48 19.32
C LEU A 706 40.23 4.58 18.26
N HIS A 707 41.36 4.95 17.66
CA HIS A 707 42.09 4.12 16.69
C HIS A 707 42.93 3.04 17.40
N ARG A 708 42.23 2.12 18.08
CA ARG A 708 42.80 0.99 18.82
C ARG A 708 42.06 -0.32 18.52
N PRO A 709 42.71 -1.50 18.68
CA PRO A 709 42.07 -2.80 18.44
C PRO A 709 40.83 -3.03 19.32
N ASP A 710 40.87 -2.56 20.56
CA ASP A 710 39.77 -2.65 21.53
C ASP A 710 38.74 -1.50 21.41
N ARG A 711 38.79 -0.72 20.32
CA ARG A 711 37.89 0.41 20.02
C ARG A 711 37.46 0.38 18.54
N MET A 712 37.74 1.43 17.78
CA MET A 712 37.22 1.65 16.43
C MET A 712 38.18 1.24 15.30
N GLN A 713 39.41 0.80 15.58
CA GLN A 713 40.33 0.34 14.53
C GLN A 713 39.73 -0.84 13.77
N ASP A 714 39.82 -0.85 12.44
CA ASP A 714 39.30 -1.94 11.63
C ASP A 714 40.08 -3.25 11.84
N ASN A 715 39.39 -4.38 11.85
CA ASN A 715 39.98 -5.70 12.11
C ASN A 715 40.81 -6.23 10.92
N SER A 716 40.62 -5.70 9.71
CA SER A 716 41.35 -6.09 8.50
C SER A 716 42.41 -5.05 8.12
N ALA A 717 42.03 -3.77 8.10
CA ALA A 717 42.86 -2.64 7.71
C ALA A 717 43.29 -1.81 8.94
N HIS A 718 44.42 -2.16 9.54
CA HIS A 718 44.89 -1.61 10.80
C HIS A 718 45.29 -0.10 10.74
N ASP A 719 45.31 0.50 9.54
CA ASP A 719 45.45 1.94 9.29
C ASP A 719 44.11 2.73 9.35
N LYS A 720 42.99 2.01 9.53
CA LYS A 720 41.63 2.52 9.33
C LYS A 720 40.76 2.39 10.58
N VAL A 721 39.71 3.20 10.60
CA VAL A 721 38.62 3.13 11.58
C VAL A 721 37.35 2.60 10.92
N ASN A 722 36.54 1.91 11.72
CA ASN A 722 35.31 1.23 11.34
C ASN A 722 34.15 1.77 12.22
N PRO A 723 33.29 2.65 11.68
CA PRO A 723 32.12 3.17 12.38
C PRO A 723 31.22 2.10 12.98
N ILE A 724 30.88 1.04 12.23
CA ILE A 724 30.05 -0.08 12.74
C ILE A 724 30.70 -0.72 13.98
N LYS A 725 32.01 -0.98 13.94
CA LYS A 725 32.75 -1.50 15.09
C LYS A 725 32.62 -0.59 16.30
N GLY A 726 32.75 0.72 16.10
CA GLY A 726 32.51 1.74 17.13
C GLY A 726 31.11 1.64 17.74
N ALA A 727 30.07 1.57 16.92
CA ALA A 727 28.69 1.43 17.42
C ALA A 727 28.45 0.10 18.14
N ILE A 728 29.02 -1.03 17.67
CA ILE A 728 28.95 -2.31 18.39
C ILE A 728 29.62 -2.19 19.76
N VAL A 729 30.79 -1.55 19.86
CA VAL A 729 31.53 -1.39 21.13
C VAL A 729 30.76 -0.47 22.09
N TYR A 730 30.33 0.71 21.65
CA TYR A 730 29.81 1.79 22.50
C TYR A 730 28.29 1.74 22.79
N SER A 731 27.48 1.06 21.98
CA SER A 731 26.02 1.01 22.21
C SER A 731 25.64 0.11 23.39
N ASN A 732 24.50 0.36 24.04
CA ASN A 732 23.98 -0.50 25.12
C ASN A 732 23.21 -1.70 24.56
N ILE A 733 22.52 -1.52 23.44
CA ILE A 733 21.81 -2.53 22.67
C ILE A 733 22.39 -2.50 21.26
N VAL A 734 22.62 -3.67 20.67
CA VAL A 734 23.00 -3.83 19.26
C VAL A 734 21.99 -4.79 18.63
N THR A 735 21.35 -4.41 17.53
CA THR A 735 20.46 -5.31 16.79
C THR A 735 20.86 -5.47 15.33
N THR A 736 20.35 -6.52 14.72
CA THR A 736 20.23 -6.64 13.26
C THR A 736 18.88 -7.24 12.90
N VAL A 737 18.58 -7.25 11.61
CA VAL A 737 17.22 -7.29 11.07
C VAL A 737 16.66 -8.70 10.80
N SER A 738 17.34 -9.76 11.27
CA SER A 738 16.73 -11.09 11.43
C SER A 738 17.50 -12.00 12.40
N PRO A 739 16.84 -13.00 13.03
CA PRO A 739 17.48 -14.02 13.86
C PRO A 739 18.53 -14.89 13.14
N THR A 740 18.26 -15.39 11.94
CA THR A 740 19.24 -16.16 11.15
C THR A 740 20.41 -15.29 10.72
N TYR A 741 20.16 -14.05 10.27
CA TYR A 741 21.25 -13.16 9.85
C TYR A 741 22.17 -12.79 11.02
N ALA A 742 21.62 -12.61 12.23
CA ALA A 742 22.40 -12.43 13.46
C ALA A 742 23.30 -13.63 13.81
N GLN A 743 23.02 -14.82 13.29
CA GLN A 743 23.90 -15.99 13.38
C GLN A 743 24.93 -16.00 12.25
N GLU A 744 24.51 -15.75 11.00
CA GLU A 744 25.39 -15.66 9.83
C GLU A 744 26.53 -14.65 10.04
N VAL A 745 26.25 -13.45 10.56
CA VAL A 745 27.29 -12.41 10.80
C VAL A 745 28.21 -12.68 12.00
N ARG A 746 28.00 -13.79 12.72
CA ARG A 746 28.88 -14.26 13.79
C ARG A 746 29.84 -15.36 13.35
N THR A 747 29.74 -15.83 12.11
CA THR A 747 30.73 -16.71 11.47
C THR A 747 31.78 -15.89 10.71
N THR A 748 32.91 -16.51 10.37
CA THR A 748 34.00 -15.87 9.62
C THR A 748 33.58 -15.48 8.20
N GLU A 749 32.67 -16.25 7.61
CA GLU A 749 32.20 -16.09 6.23
C GLU A 749 31.18 -14.94 6.11
N GLY A 750 30.22 -14.88 7.03
CA GLY A 750 29.16 -13.87 7.02
C GLY A 750 29.52 -12.57 7.74
N GLY A 751 30.40 -12.60 8.75
CA GLY A 751 30.67 -11.46 9.63
C GLY A 751 31.55 -10.34 9.06
N ARG A 752 32.09 -10.49 7.84
CA ARG A 752 32.84 -9.44 7.11
C ARG A 752 33.94 -8.76 7.96
N GLY A 753 34.65 -9.52 8.80
CA GLY A 753 35.70 -9.03 9.70
C GLY A 753 35.22 -8.60 11.09
N LEU A 754 33.92 -8.41 11.31
CA LEU A 754 33.34 -7.98 12.59
C LEU A 754 32.92 -9.13 13.51
N GLN A 755 33.00 -10.39 13.05
CA GLN A 755 32.54 -11.58 13.79
C GLN A 755 33.14 -11.70 15.20
N GLU A 756 34.41 -11.32 15.38
CA GLU A 756 35.08 -11.37 16.70
C GLU A 756 34.49 -10.33 17.66
N THR A 757 34.28 -9.11 17.17
CA THR A 757 33.68 -8.02 17.95
C THR A 757 32.21 -8.31 18.29
N LEU A 758 31.45 -8.88 17.36
CA LEU A 758 30.06 -9.33 17.58
C LEU A 758 29.97 -10.49 18.57
N ASN A 759 30.89 -11.45 18.53
CA ASN A 759 30.93 -12.55 19.50
C ASN A 759 31.36 -12.07 20.89
N PHE A 760 32.34 -11.16 20.99
CA PHE A 760 32.74 -10.54 22.27
C PHE A 760 31.59 -9.74 22.90
N HIS A 761 30.82 -9.00 22.09
CA HIS A 761 29.65 -8.24 22.54
C HIS A 761 28.31 -9.03 22.47
N SER A 762 28.34 -10.35 22.29
CA SER A 762 27.16 -11.19 22.06
C SER A 762 26.04 -11.04 23.09
N ARG A 763 26.35 -10.73 24.36
CA ARG A 763 25.36 -10.49 25.43
C ARG A 763 24.44 -9.28 25.20
N LYS A 764 24.76 -8.40 24.25
CA LYS A 764 23.95 -7.24 23.84
C LYS A 764 23.63 -7.23 22.35
N PHE A 765 23.90 -8.32 21.62
CA PHE A 765 23.65 -8.44 20.19
C PHE A 765 22.54 -9.45 19.90
N VAL A 766 21.51 -9.03 19.16
CA VAL A 766 20.30 -9.82 18.89
C VAL A 766 19.76 -9.57 17.48
N GLY A 767 19.20 -10.60 16.86
CA GLY A 767 18.45 -10.48 15.60
C GLY A 767 16.97 -10.38 15.87
N ILE A 768 16.32 -9.32 15.36
CA ILE A 768 14.85 -9.16 15.39
C ILE A 768 14.41 -9.03 13.94
N LEU A 769 13.46 -9.86 13.52
CA LEU A 769 12.89 -9.81 12.16
C LEU A 769 12.12 -8.49 11.98
N ASN A 770 12.31 -7.79 10.87
CA ASN A 770 11.50 -6.59 10.59
C ASN A 770 10.03 -6.97 10.33
N GLY A 771 9.11 -6.07 10.67
CA GLY A 771 7.78 -6.07 10.07
C GLY A 771 7.77 -5.35 8.72
N ILE A 772 6.60 -5.31 8.08
CA ILE A 772 6.25 -4.38 7.01
C ILE A 772 5.16 -3.42 7.49
N ASP A 773 5.06 -2.28 6.82
CA ASP A 773 3.92 -1.38 6.99
C ASP A 773 2.67 -2.03 6.36
N THR A 774 1.79 -2.58 7.19
CA THR A 774 0.61 -3.32 6.75
C THR A 774 -0.52 -2.44 6.23
N ASP A 775 -0.43 -1.11 6.39
CA ASP A 775 -1.43 -0.14 5.93
C ASP A 775 -1.04 0.40 4.55
N ALA A 776 0.23 0.78 4.37
CA ALA A 776 0.81 1.14 3.07
C ALA A 776 0.85 -0.07 2.11
N TRP A 777 1.19 -1.26 2.62
CA TRP A 777 1.22 -2.50 1.85
C TRP A 777 -0.07 -3.32 2.07
N ASN A 778 -1.22 -2.75 1.68
CA ASN A 778 -2.53 -3.37 1.85
C ASN A 778 -3.31 -3.51 0.53
N PRO A 779 -3.46 -4.72 -0.06
CA PRO A 779 -4.20 -4.90 -1.31
C PRO A 779 -5.69 -4.54 -1.24
N SER A 780 -6.27 -4.34 -0.04
CA SER A 780 -7.67 -3.94 0.13
C SER A 780 -7.90 -2.41 0.10
N THR A 781 -6.84 -1.61 0.26
CA THR A 781 -6.90 -0.13 0.29
C THR A 781 -5.87 0.56 -0.61
N ASP A 782 -4.92 -0.19 -1.18
CA ASP A 782 -3.88 0.34 -2.07
C ASP A 782 -4.48 1.02 -3.32
N MET A 783 -4.14 2.31 -3.49
CA MET A 783 -4.60 3.18 -4.56
C MET A 783 -3.79 3.03 -5.87
N PHE A 784 -2.63 2.36 -5.83
CA PHE A 784 -1.85 2.03 -7.04
C PHE A 784 -2.43 0.82 -7.77
N LEU A 785 -3.27 0.00 -7.11
CA LEU A 785 -3.96 -1.11 -7.75
C LEU A 785 -5.13 -0.64 -8.60
N LYS A 786 -5.32 -1.32 -9.75
CA LYS A 786 -6.51 -1.10 -10.57
C LYS A 786 -7.78 -1.60 -9.88
N VAL A 787 -7.66 -2.67 -9.10
CA VAL A 787 -8.76 -3.32 -8.38
C VAL A 787 -8.24 -3.82 -7.04
N GLN A 788 -8.81 -3.35 -5.94
CA GLN A 788 -8.51 -3.82 -4.58
C GLN A 788 -9.04 -5.24 -4.36
N TYR A 789 -8.44 -5.98 -3.42
CA TYR A 789 -8.81 -7.37 -3.11
C TYR A 789 -8.36 -7.78 -1.70
N SER A 790 -8.79 -8.96 -1.23
CA SER A 790 -8.56 -9.41 0.15
C SER A 790 -8.20 -10.91 0.18
N PRO A 791 -7.92 -11.52 1.34
CA PRO A 791 -7.81 -12.97 1.45
C PRO A 791 -9.15 -13.69 1.21
N ASP A 792 -10.28 -12.98 1.27
CA ASP A 792 -11.63 -13.53 1.13
C ASP A 792 -12.18 -13.34 -0.29
N ASP A 793 -11.76 -12.31 -1.02
CA ASP A 793 -11.95 -12.19 -2.48
C ASP A 793 -10.60 -12.07 -3.22
N LEU A 794 -10.30 -13.08 -4.05
CA LEU A 794 -9.13 -13.11 -4.94
C LEU A 794 -9.44 -12.67 -6.39
N GLN A 795 -10.65 -12.20 -6.69
CA GLN A 795 -11.04 -11.79 -8.04
C GLN A 795 -10.21 -10.57 -8.48
N GLY A 796 -10.04 -9.56 -7.63
CA GLY A 796 -9.22 -8.39 -7.93
C GLY A 796 -7.75 -8.73 -8.24
N LYS A 797 -7.15 -9.74 -7.58
CA LYS A 797 -5.81 -10.26 -7.93
C LYS A 797 -5.75 -10.74 -9.39
N THR A 798 -6.76 -11.49 -9.82
CA THR A 798 -6.89 -11.96 -11.22
C THR A 798 -7.07 -10.79 -12.19
N GLN A 799 -7.81 -9.75 -11.80
CA GLN A 799 -8.01 -8.55 -12.62
C GLN A 799 -6.72 -7.71 -12.73
N ASN A 800 -5.94 -7.56 -11.66
CA ASN A 800 -4.61 -6.93 -11.69
C ASN A 800 -3.63 -7.72 -12.58
N LYS A 801 -3.61 -9.05 -12.50
CA LYS A 801 -2.82 -9.92 -13.40
C LYS A 801 -3.17 -9.69 -14.89
N LYS A 802 -4.46 -9.55 -15.22
CA LYS A 802 -4.92 -9.20 -16.58
C LYS A 802 -4.55 -7.76 -16.97
N ALA A 803 -4.60 -6.82 -16.03
CA ALA A 803 -4.25 -5.41 -16.27
C ALA A 803 -2.75 -5.24 -16.56
N LEU A 804 -1.87 -5.81 -15.73
CA LEU A 804 -0.43 -5.76 -15.94
C LEU A 804 -0.02 -6.44 -17.24
N ARG A 805 -0.62 -7.61 -17.57
CA ARG A 805 -0.40 -8.26 -18.87
C ARG A 805 -0.71 -7.34 -20.05
N LYS A 806 -1.86 -6.64 -20.02
CA LYS A 806 -2.22 -5.65 -21.06
C LYS A 806 -1.23 -4.48 -21.09
N TYR A 807 -0.91 -3.89 -19.94
CA TYR A 807 -0.01 -2.74 -19.83
C TYR A 807 1.40 -3.03 -20.38
N LEU A 808 1.92 -4.22 -20.09
CA LEU A 808 3.25 -4.64 -20.53
C LEU A 808 3.27 -5.33 -21.92
N ASN A 809 2.15 -5.37 -22.65
CA ASN A 809 2.00 -6.12 -23.91
C ASN A 809 2.46 -7.58 -23.80
N LEU A 810 2.13 -8.26 -22.70
CA LEU A 810 2.29 -9.70 -22.51
C LEU A 810 1.03 -10.43 -23.01
N SER A 811 1.19 -11.63 -23.57
CA SER A 811 0.06 -12.40 -24.06
C SER A 811 -0.94 -12.72 -22.95
N THR A 812 -2.23 -12.55 -23.29
CA THR A 812 -3.38 -12.99 -22.50
C THR A 812 -4.13 -14.17 -23.13
N SER A 813 -3.55 -14.83 -24.15
CA SER A 813 -4.18 -15.97 -24.84
C SER A 813 -4.48 -17.14 -23.90
N GLU A 814 -3.55 -17.41 -22.97
CA GLU A 814 -3.67 -18.45 -21.96
C GLU A 814 -4.01 -17.83 -20.60
N ALA A 815 -5.29 -17.89 -20.22
CA ALA A 815 -5.77 -17.33 -18.96
C ALA A 815 -4.98 -17.88 -17.75
N PHE A 816 -4.74 -19.20 -17.74
CA PHE A 816 -4.16 -19.94 -16.61
C PHE A 816 -2.64 -19.97 -16.54
N ARG A 817 -1.90 -19.35 -17.46
CA ARG A 817 -0.42 -19.36 -17.39
C ARG A 817 0.10 -18.67 -16.12
N PRO A 818 1.10 -19.20 -15.39
CA PRO A 818 1.70 -18.53 -14.23
C PRO A 818 2.54 -17.31 -14.65
N LEU A 819 2.60 -16.32 -13.77
CA LEU A 819 3.36 -15.08 -13.89
C LEU A 819 4.31 -14.95 -12.69
N VAL A 820 5.60 -15.08 -12.96
CA VAL A 820 6.68 -14.95 -11.98
C VAL A 820 7.21 -13.52 -12.01
N GLY A 821 7.34 -12.91 -10.84
CA GLY A 821 7.91 -11.58 -10.69
C GLY A 821 9.27 -11.58 -10.00
N CYS A 822 10.03 -10.51 -10.24
CA CYS A 822 11.17 -10.13 -9.41
C CYS A 822 11.21 -8.60 -9.26
N ILE A 823 11.28 -8.09 -8.03
CA ILE A 823 11.37 -6.66 -7.71
C ILE A 823 12.60 -6.49 -6.82
N THR A 824 13.69 -5.90 -7.34
CA THR A 824 14.96 -5.83 -6.60
C THR A 824 15.97 -4.82 -7.16
N ARG A 825 16.99 -4.47 -6.37
CA ARG A 825 18.20 -3.79 -6.87
C ARG A 825 19.10 -4.83 -7.51
N LEU A 826 19.54 -4.62 -8.75
CA LEU A 826 20.39 -5.57 -9.48
C LEU A 826 21.86 -5.48 -9.03
N VAL A 827 22.16 -5.99 -7.84
CA VAL A 827 23.50 -6.03 -7.22
C VAL A 827 23.89 -7.46 -6.83
N PRO A 828 25.20 -7.79 -6.71
CA PRO A 828 25.64 -9.18 -6.47
C PRO A 828 24.97 -9.88 -5.27
N GLN A 829 24.70 -9.15 -4.18
CA GLN A 829 23.91 -9.62 -3.02
C GLN A 829 22.63 -10.36 -3.43
N LYS A 830 21.91 -9.84 -4.44
CA LYS A 830 20.58 -10.32 -4.86
C LYS A 830 20.62 -11.49 -5.85
N GLY A 831 21.80 -12.09 -6.08
CA GLY A 831 21.93 -13.28 -6.92
C GLY A 831 21.62 -13.01 -8.40
N VAL A 832 22.13 -11.91 -8.98
CA VAL A 832 21.78 -11.49 -10.36
C VAL A 832 21.97 -12.56 -11.44
N HIS A 833 22.91 -13.49 -11.27
CA HIS A 833 23.07 -14.65 -12.17
C HIS A 833 21.92 -15.67 -12.04
N LEU A 834 21.40 -15.88 -10.82
CA LEU A 834 20.21 -16.68 -10.56
C LEU A 834 18.93 -15.97 -11.05
N ILE A 835 18.84 -14.64 -10.95
CA ILE A 835 17.76 -13.86 -11.58
C ILE A 835 17.78 -14.04 -13.10
N ARG A 836 18.97 -13.93 -13.72
CA ARG A 836 19.15 -14.21 -15.17
C ARG A 836 18.67 -15.63 -15.52
N HIS A 837 19.10 -16.63 -14.76
CA HIS A 837 18.67 -18.02 -14.96
C HIS A 837 17.14 -18.17 -14.85
N ALA A 838 16.53 -17.56 -13.84
CA ALA A 838 15.08 -17.62 -13.63
C ALA A 838 14.26 -17.07 -14.80
N ILE A 839 14.74 -16.05 -15.52
CA ILE A 839 14.06 -15.51 -16.71
C ILE A 839 13.89 -16.63 -17.76
N TYR A 840 14.98 -17.32 -18.09
CA TYR A 840 14.96 -18.42 -19.06
C TYR A 840 14.24 -19.66 -18.52
N ARG A 841 14.50 -20.06 -17.26
CA ARG A 841 13.85 -21.24 -16.66
C ARG A 841 12.34 -21.07 -16.52
N THR A 842 11.83 -19.85 -16.32
CA THR A 842 10.39 -19.57 -16.31
C THR A 842 9.76 -19.80 -17.69
N LEU A 843 10.44 -19.44 -18.78
CA LEU A 843 9.98 -19.72 -20.14
C LEU A 843 9.96 -21.22 -20.44
N GLU A 844 11.02 -21.94 -20.06
CA GLU A 844 11.10 -23.41 -20.23
C GLU A 844 9.99 -24.16 -19.49
N LEU A 845 9.59 -23.66 -18.31
CA LEU A 845 8.48 -24.19 -17.51
C LEU A 845 7.11 -23.62 -17.92
N GLY A 846 7.03 -22.96 -19.10
CA GLY A 846 5.78 -22.50 -19.70
C GLY A 846 5.15 -21.25 -19.05
N GLY A 847 5.88 -20.53 -18.21
CA GLY A 847 5.39 -19.33 -17.51
C GLY A 847 5.54 -18.02 -18.28
N GLN A 848 5.46 -16.92 -17.54
CA GLN A 848 5.80 -15.55 -17.95
C GLN A 848 6.65 -14.89 -16.86
N PHE A 849 7.52 -13.95 -17.22
CA PHE A 849 8.43 -13.30 -16.28
C PHE A 849 8.37 -11.76 -16.36
N VAL A 850 8.31 -11.10 -15.20
CA VAL A 850 8.43 -9.63 -15.09
C VAL A 850 9.52 -9.26 -14.08
N LEU A 851 10.53 -8.53 -14.54
CA LEU A 851 11.55 -7.91 -13.68
C LEU A 851 11.27 -6.41 -13.54
N LEU A 852 11.32 -5.89 -12.32
CA LEU A 852 11.47 -4.47 -12.02
C LEU A 852 12.74 -4.25 -11.20
N GLY A 853 13.66 -3.44 -11.71
CA GLY A 853 14.91 -3.16 -11.02
C GLY A 853 16.04 -2.66 -11.90
N SER A 854 16.82 -1.70 -11.41
CA SER A 854 18.04 -1.19 -12.04
C SER A 854 19.31 -1.62 -11.27
N SER A 855 20.48 -1.46 -11.89
CA SER A 855 21.78 -1.65 -11.23
C SER A 855 22.58 -0.35 -11.12
N PRO A 856 23.16 -0.02 -9.96
CA PRO A 856 24.20 1.00 -9.85
C PRO A 856 25.56 0.52 -10.40
N VAL A 857 25.68 -0.75 -10.82
CA VAL A 857 26.93 -1.36 -11.31
C VAL A 857 26.89 -1.41 -12.84
N PRO A 858 27.68 -0.58 -13.57
CA PRO A 858 27.49 -0.38 -15.01
C PRO A 858 27.77 -1.59 -15.91
N HIS A 859 28.28 -2.72 -15.41
CA HIS A 859 28.36 -3.96 -16.20
C HIS A 859 27.12 -4.84 -16.02
N ILE A 860 26.54 -4.91 -14.82
CA ILE A 860 25.29 -5.63 -14.55
C ILE A 860 24.13 -4.92 -15.28
N GLN A 861 24.09 -3.58 -15.21
CA GLN A 861 23.09 -2.78 -15.93
C GLN A 861 23.07 -3.14 -17.43
N ARG A 862 24.24 -3.15 -18.09
CA ARG A 862 24.38 -3.49 -19.52
C ARG A 862 24.06 -4.96 -19.85
N GLU A 863 24.33 -5.90 -18.94
CA GLU A 863 23.91 -7.30 -19.12
C GLU A 863 22.38 -7.40 -19.17
N PHE A 864 21.69 -6.76 -18.23
CA PHE A 864 20.22 -6.77 -18.16
C PHE A 864 19.58 -5.94 -19.27
N GLU A 865 20.19 -4.86 -19.73
CA GLU A 865 19.78 -4.13 -20.94
C GLU A 865 19.86 -5.00 -22.21
N GLY A 866 20.91 -5.83 -22.33
CA GLY A 866 21.02 -6.83 -23.39
C GLY A 866 19.87 -7.85 -23.37
N ILE A 867 19.53 -8.35 -22.18
CA ILE A 867 18.40 -9.29 -21.98
C ILE A 867 17.05 -8.60 -22.27
N ALA A 868 16.87 -7.34 -21.84
CA ALA A 868 15.65 -6.57 -22.07
C ALA A 868 15.41 -6.33 -23.57
N ASN A 869 16.46 -5.99 -24.32
CA ASN A 869 16.41 -5.84 -25.78
C ASN A 869 16.11 -7.18 -26.48
N HIS A 870 16.68 -8.29 -26.01
CA HIS A 870 16.40 -9.63 -26.56
C HIS A 870 14.92 -10.02 -26.43
N PHE A 871 14.27 -9.68 -25.31
CA PHE A 871 12.87 -10.00 -25.05
C PHE A 871 11.88 -8.86 -25.38
N GLN A 872 12.31 -7.78 -26.07
CA GLN A 872 11.48 -6.58 -26.27
C GLN A 872 10.14 -6.85 -26.98
N SER A 873 10.13 -7.79 -27.94
CA SER A 873 8.93 -8.21 -28.70
C SER A 873 8.36 -9.57 -28.27
N ASP A 874 8.92 -10.20 -27.23
CA ASP A 874 8.52 -11.53 -26.77
C ASP A 874 7.12 -11.48 -26.10
N PRO A 875 6.23 -12.48 -26.28
CA PRO A 875 4.90 -12.46 -25.68
C PRO A 875 4.84 -12.80 -24.18
N HIS A 876 5.96 -13.05 -23.51
CA HIS A 876 6.03 -13.71 -22.20
C HIS A 876 7.02 -13.11 -21.19
N VAL A 877 8.07 -12.38 -21.61
CA VAL A 877 9.10 -11.78 -20.72
C VAL A 877 9.19 -10.27 -20.88
N ARG A 878 9.24 -9.54 -19.75
CA ARG A 878 9.50 -8.09 -19.71
C ARG A 878 10.47 -7.71 -18.60
N LEU A 879 11.44 -6.85 -18.93
CA LEU A 879 12.41 -6.29 -17.99
C LEU A 879 12.24 -4.76 -17.95
N LEU A 880 12.05 -4.22 -16.75
CA LEU A 880 11.72 -2.82 -16.50
C LEU A 880 12.84 -2.23 -15.64
N LEU A 881 13.88 -1.73 -16.30
CA LEU A 881 15.19 -1.47 -15.70
C LEU A 881 15.28 -0.09 -15.01
N LYS A 882 14.33 0.19 -14.13
CA LYS A 882 14.17 1.46 -13.40
C LYS A 882 13.70 1.23 -11.96
N PHE A 883 13.70 2.30 -11.16
CA PHE A 883 12.88 2.39 -9.95
C PHE A 883 11.51 2.95 -10.33
N ASP A 884 10.43 2.36 -9.79
CA ASP A 884 9.04 2.78 -10.00
C ASP A 884 8.17 2.16 -8.89
N GLU A 885 7.70 3.00 -7.96
CA GLU A 885 6.98 2.54 -6.77
C GLU A 885 5.58 2.03 -7.13
N ALA A 886 4.77 2.81 -7.84
CA ALA A 886 3.42 2.43 -8.28
C ALA A 886 3.41 1.14 -9.11
N LEU A 887 4.38 0.97 -10.02
CA LEU A 887 4.53 -0.26 -10.78
C LEU A 887 4.86 -1.46 -9.88
N SER A 888 5.66 -1.28 -8.83
CA SER A 888 5.99 -2.37 -7.90
C SER A 888 4.74 -2.94 -7.21
N HIS A 889 3.84 -2.08 -6.72
CA HIS A 889 2.53 -2.46 -6.17
C HIS A 889 1.72 -3.30 -7.18
N THR A 890 1.60 -2.83 -8.43
CA THR A 890 0.87 -3.59 -9.46
C THR A 890 1.52 -4.94 -9.80
N ILE A 891 2.84 -5.07 -9.68
CA ILE A 891 3.56 -6.35 -9.89
C ILE A 891 3.28 -7.30 -8.72
N TYR A 892 3.41 -6.88 -7.46
CA TYR A 892 3.05 -7.70 -6.29
C TYR A 892 1.61 -8.23 -6.37
N ALA A 893 0.68 -7.38 -6.83
CA ALA A 893 -0.70 -7.80 -7.05
C ALA A 893 -0.85 -8.77 -8.22
N ALA A 894 -0.20 -8.52 -9.35
CA ALA A 894 -0.36 -9.32 -10.57
C ALA A 894 0.32 -10.69 -10.54
N THR A 895 1.44 -10.85 -9.83
CA THR A 895 2.25 -12.08 -9.87
C THR A 895 1.64 -13.18 -9.02
N ASP A 896 1.72 -14.42 -9.50
CA ASP A 896 1.38 -15.60 -8.70
C ASP A 896 2.57 -15.95 -7.79
N MET A 897 3.80 -15.75 -8.28
CA MET A 897 5.04 -16.09 -7.59
C MET A 897 6.03 -14.94 -7.64
N LEU A 898 6.81 -14.72 -6.57
CA LEU A 898 7.92 -13.76 -6.56
C LEU A 898 9.24 -14.47 -6.23
N ILE A 899 10.29 -14.26 -7.03
CA ILE A 899 11.62 -14.82 -6.74
C ILE A 899 12.47 -13.85 -5.91
N ILE A 900 13.15 -14.38 -4.89
CA ILE A 900 14.19 -13.68 -4.11
C ILE A 900 15.42 -14.60 -3.96
N PRO A 901 16.22 -14.79 -5.02
CA PRO A 901 17.33 -15.74 -5.04
C PRO A 901 18.63 -15.15 -4.45
N SER A 902 18.53 -14.42 -3.35
CA SER A 902 19.65 -13.65 -2.77
C SER A 902 20.80 -14.55 -2.29
N LEU A 903 22.05 -14.12 -2.55
CA LEU A 903 23.25 -14.75 -2.01
C LEU A 903 23.36 -14.57 -0.50
N PHE A 904 22.92 -13.43 0.03
CA PHE A 904 22.65 -13.20 1.45
C PHE A 904 21.57 -12.11 1.57
N GLU A 905 20.71 -12.20 2.58
CA GLU A 905 19.59 -11.27 2.74
C GLU A 905 19.38 -10.93 4.22
N PRO A 906 19.83 -9.76 4.70
CA PRO A 906 19.77 -9.40 6.11
C PRO A 906 18.39 -9.54 6.74
N CYS A 907 17.35 -9.18 5.98
CA CYS A 907 15.95 -9.44 6.31
C CYS A 907 15.18 -9.78 5.03
N GLY A 908 15.16 -8.83 4.10
CA GLY A 908 14.19 -8.81 3.01
C GLY A 908 12.83 -8.32 3.51
N LEU A 909 12.25 -7.34 2.82
CA LEU A 909 10.84 -6.94 3.01
C LEU A 909 9.97 -7.44 1.83
N THR A 910 10.60 -7.68 0.68
CA THR A 910 9.92 -7.97 -0.59
C THR A 910 9.14 -9.28 -0.58
N GLN A 911 9.58 -10.28 0.19
CA GLN A 911 8.88 -11.56 0.37
C GLN A 911 7.67 -11.44 1.30
N MET A 912 7.72 -10.56 2.32
CA MET A 912 6.58 -10.28 3.20
C MET A 912 5.50 -9.52 2.44
N ILE A 913 5.90 -8.50 1.67
CA ILE A 913 5.00 -7.76 0.76
C ILE A 913 4.40 -8.73 -0.29
N ALA A 914 5.20 -9.62 -0.87
CA ALA A 914 4.69 -10.63 -1.81
C ALA A 914 3.59 -11.50 -1.18
N MET A 915 3.82 -12.04 0.02
CA MET A 915 2.84 -12.87 0.73
C MET A 915 1.57 -12.07 1.10
N ARG A 916 1.72 -10.84 1.59
CA ARG A 916 0.62 -9.90 1.89
C ARG A 916 -0.26 -9.62 0.66
N TYR A 917 0.32 -9.60 -0.54
CA TYR A 917 -0.38 -9.47 -1.82
C TYR A 917 -0.72 -10.82 -2.48
N GLY A 918 -0.49 -11.96 -1.81
CA GLY A 918 -0.83 -13.29 -2.30
C GLY A 918 0.04 -13.79 -3.45
N SER A 919 1.23 -13.21 -3.63
CA SER A 919 2.28 -13.71 -4.54
C SER A 919 3.23 -14.61 -3.74
N VAL A 920 3.21 -15.91 -4.01
CA VAL A 920 3.92 -16.92 -3.21
C VAL A 920 5.44 -16.80 -3.44
N PRO A 921 6.27 -16.71 -2.38
CA PRO A 921 7.70 -16.47 -2.53
C PRO A 921 8.50 -17.74 -2.85
N ILE A 922 9.48 -17.60 -3.75
CA ILE A 922 10.50 -18.61 -4.08
C ILE A 922 11.87 -18.03 -3.70
N VAL A 923 12.50 -18.54 -2.64
CA VAL A 923 13.64 -17.86 -1.98
C VAL A 923 14.83 -18.77 -1.70
N ARG A 924 16.02 -18.17 -1.57
CA ARG A 924 17.16 -18.89 -0.99
C ARG A 924 17.07 -18.92 0.53
N SER A 925 17.38 -20.05 1.15
CA SER A 925 17.46 -20.18 2.62
C SER A 925 18.72 -19.44 3.15
N THR A 926 18.55 -18.18 3.55
CA THR A 926 19.59 -17.30 4.13
C THR A 926 18.96 -16.11 4.83
N GLY A 927 19.59 -15.63 5.91
CA GLY A 927 19.14 -14.50 6.72
C GLY A 927 17.62 -14.48 6.95
N GLY A 928 16.99 -13.31 6.80
CA GLY A 928 15.54 -13.18 7.05
C GLY A 928 14.64 -13.93 6.07
N LEU A 929 15.13 -14.35 4.90
CA LEU A 929 14.38 -15.25 4.01
C LEU A 929 14.22 -16.63 4.63
N ASN A 930 15.18 -17.08 5.44
CA ASN A 930 15.06 -18.30 6.21
C ASN A 930 14.08 -18.17 7.39
N ASP A 931 14.01 -17.00 8.01
CA ASP A 931 13.16 -16.70 9.18
C ASP A 931 11.70 -16.37 8.82
N SER A 932 11.42 -15.98 7.56
CA SER A 932 10.08 -15.54 7.10
C SER A 932 9.43 -16.46 6.07
N VAL A 933 10.21 -17.31 5.37
CA VAL A 933 9.68 -18.27 4.39
C VAL A 933 9.98 -19.70 4.83
N PHE A 934 8.97 -20.55 4.72
CA PHE A 934 8.99 -21.96 5.08
C PHE A 934 8.39 -22.77 3.93
N ASP A 935 9.09 -23.84 3.54
CA ASP A 935 8.74 -24.60 2.34
C ASP A 935 7.44 -25.40 2.53
N ILE A 936 6.57 -25.48 1.51
CA ILE A 936 5.35 -26.30 1.58
C ILE A 936 5.61 -27.81 1.56
N ASP A 937 6.70 -28.24 0.93
CA ASP A 937 7.08 -29.65 0.80
C ASP A 937 7.99 -30.14 1.96
N ASP A 938 8.34 -29.28 2.92
CA ASP A 938 9.15 -29.64 4.10
C ASP A 938 8.26 -30.14 5.25
N ASP A 939 8.23 -31.47 5.43
CA ASP A 939 7.43 -32.09 6.48
C ASP A 939 7.93 -31.90 7.92
N SER A 940 9.11 -31.31 8.12
CA SER A 940 9.55 -30.87 9.45
C SER A 940 8.88 -29.57 9.90
N VAL A 941 8.33 -28.78 8.96
CA VAL A 941 7.64 -27.52 9.26
C VAL A 941 6.16 -27.80 9.63
N PRO A 942 5.68 -27.33 10.80
CA PRO A 942 4.26 -27.41 11.15
C PRO A 942 3.38 -26.73 10.10
N LEU A 943 2.28 -27.40 9.72
CA LEU A 943 1.50 -27.06 8.53
C LEU A 943 1.08 -25.58 8.49
N GLN A 944 0.80 -24.94 9.62
CA GLN A 944 0.40 -23.53 9.68
C GLN A 944 1.47 -22.55 9.17
N PHE A 945 2.77 -22.83 9.33
CA PHE A 945 3.86 -21.90 8.95
C PHE A 945 4.28 -22.01 7.48
N ARG A 946 4.05 -23.14 6.82
CA ARG A 946 4.42 -23.38 5.41
C ARG A 946 3.81 -22.34 4.47
N ASN A 947 4.61 -21.54 3.76
CA ASN A 947 4.14 -20.35 3.04
C ASN A 947 4.83 -20.06 1.69
N GLY A 948 5.82 -20.86 1.28
CA GLY A 948 6.48 -20.66 -0.02
C GLY A 948 7.34 -21.84 -0.44
N PHE A 949 8.36 -21.55 -1.26
CA PHE A 949 9.31 -22.54 -1.76
C PHE A 949 10.74 -22.05 -1.44
N LYS A 950 11.58 -22.94 -0.91
CA LYS A 950 12.98 -22.66 -0.56
C LYS A 950 13.95 -23.48 -1.37
N PHE A 951 15.14 -22.94 -1.56
CA PHE A 951 16.32 -23.69 -2.00
C PHE A 951 17.56 -23.25 -1.20
N THR A 952 18.47 -24.18 -0.92
CA THR A 952 19.62 -23.88 -0.04
C THR A 952 20.85 -23.44 -0.85
N ARG A 953 21.18 -24.18 -1.92
CA ARG A 953 22.43 -23.99 -2.69
C ARG A 953 22.31 -22.74 -3.59
N PRO A 954 23.28 -21.81 -3.60
CA PRO A 954 23.25 -20.63 -4.46
C PRO A 954 23.67 -20.96 -5.90
N ASP A 955 22.95 -21.87 -6.57
CA ASP A 955 23.24 -22.31 -7.94
C ASP A 955 21.95 -22.53 -8.78
N GLU A 956 22.14 -22.62 -10.09
CA GLU A 956 21.07 -22.68 -11.08
C GLU A 956 20.19 -23.94 -10.92
N GLN A 957 20.75 -25.07 -10.49
CA GLN A 957 19.98 -26.29 -10.21
C GLN A 957 19.11 -26.11 -8.97
N GLY A 958 19.66 -25.64 -7.85
CA GLY A 958 18.89 -25.45 -6.61
C GLY A 958 17.70 -24.50 -6.80
N LEU A 959 17.89 -23.42 -7.56
CA LEU A 959 16.79 -22.53 -7.96
C LEU A 959 15.78 -23.24 -8.88
N SER A 960 16.24 -24.02 -9.87
CA SER A 960 15.35 -24.75 -10.79
C SER A 960 14.45 -25.74 -10.05
N GLU A 961 15.01 -26.51 -9.11
CA GLU A 961 14.29 -27.48 -8.28
C GLU A 961 13.16 -26.82 -7.46
N ALA A 962 13.34 -25.60 -6.96
CA ALA A 962 12.28 -24.85 -6.27
C ALA A 962 11.26 -24.24 -7.24
N MET A 963 11.69 -23.71 -8.40
CA MET A 963 10.78 -23.18 -9.42
C MET A 963 9.90 -24.27 -10.04
N GLU A 964 10.45 -25.47 -10.26
CA GLU A 964 9.71 -26.63 -10.75
C GLU A 964 8.63 -27.07 -9.77
N ARG A 965 8.94 -27.18 -8.47
CA ARG A 965 7.94 -27.50 -7.44
C ARG A 965 6.84 -26.43 -7.39
N ALA A 966 7.20 -25.15 -7.41
CA ALA A 966 6.24 -24.04 -7.41
C ALA A 966 5.28 -24.07 -8.61
N ILE A 967 5.82 -24.19 -9.82
CA ILE A 967 5.03 -24.18 -11.06
C ILE A 967 4.19 -25.45 -11.20
N ASN A 968 4.73 -26.62 -10.83
CA ASN A 968 3.97 -27.88 -10.81
C ASN A 968 2.83 -27.83 -9.78
N TYR A 969 3.06 -27.27 -8.59
CA TYR A 969 2.01 -27.14 -7.55
C TYR A 969 0.89 -26.19 -8.00
N TYR A 970 1.23 -25.06 -8.62
CA TYR A 970 0.27 -24.13 -9.25
C TYR A 970 -0.59 -24.82 -10.33
N PHE A 971 0.01 -25.64 -11.20
CA PHE A 971 -0.74 -26.35 -12.25
C PHE A 971 -1.55 -27.55 -11.73
N ARG A 972 -1.11 -28.20 -10.63
CA ARG A 972 -1.72 -29.44 -10.10
C ARG A 972 -3.13 -29.25 -9.55
N SER A 973 -3.38 -28.14 -8.84
CA SER A 973 -4.67 -27.87 -8.21
C SER A 973 -4.89 -26.37 -8.01
N ARG A 974 -5.85 -25.81 -8.75
CA ARG A 974 -6.23 -24.39 -8.61
C ARG A 974 -6.77 -24.09 -7.21
N GLU A 975 -7.55 -25.01 -6.63
CA GLU A 975 -8.10 -24.85 -5.29
C GLU A 975 -6.99 -24.83 -4.23
N SER A 976 -6.05 -25.77 -4.29
CA SER A 976 -4.92 -25.82 -3.34
C SER A 976 -4.00 -24.61 -3.50
N TRP A 977 -3.80 -24.12 -4.74
CA TRP A 977 -3.12 -22.84 -4.95
C TRP A 977 -3.88 -21.66 -4.31
N GLN A 978 -5.19 -21.58 -4.49
CA GLN A 978 -6.01 -20.54 -3.87
C GLN A 978 -5.96 -20.63 -2.34
N GLN A 979 -6.06 -21.82 -1.74
CA GLN A 979 -5.91 -22.03 -0.30
C GLN A 979 -4.54 -21.54 0.21
N LEU A 980 -3.45 -21.83 -0.52
CA LEU A 980 -2.10 -21.31 -0.21
C LEU A 980 -2.06 -19.77 -0.31
N VAL A 981 -2.60 -19.17 -1.37
CA VAL A 981 -2.66 -17.71 -1.56
C VAL A 981 -3.45 -17.04 -0.44
N GLN A 982 -4.64 -17.54 -0.09
CA GLN A 982 -5.45 -17.00 1.01
C GLN A 982 -4.71 -17.10 2.35
N LYS A 983 -4.03 -18.22 2.60
CA LYS A 983 -3.24 -18.44 3.82
C LYS A 983 -2.10 -17.44 3.96
N VAL A 984 -1.29 -17.23 2.91
CA VAL A 984 -0.15 -16.29 2.99
C VAL A 984 -0.58 -14.83 3.12
N MET A 985 -1.76 -14.47 2.58
CA MET A 985 -2.35 -13.14 2.77
C MET A 985 -2.92 -12.91 4.17
N ARG A 986 -3.26 -13.98 4.91
CA ARG A 986 -3.69 -13.93 6.33
C ARG A 986 -2.54 -14.04 7.33
N MET A 987 -1.30 -14.22 6.87
CA MET A 987 -0.14 -14.18 7.78
C MET A 987 0.12 -12.74 8.23
N ASP A 988 0.32 -12.59 9.54
CA ASP A 988 0.74 -11.32 10.12
C ASP A 988 2.23 -11.08 9.84
N PHE A 989 2.50 -9.95 9.20
CA PHE A 989 3.85 -9.40 9.00
C PHE A 989 3.92 -7.94 9.48
N GLY A 990 2.97 -7.49 10.31
CA GLY A 990 2.95 -6.17 10.90
C GLY A 990 4.08 -5.95 11.90
N TRP A 991 4.20 -4.71 12.38
CA TRP A 991 5.30 -4.33 13.26
C TRP A 991 5.12 -4.73 14.73
N ASP A 992 3.91 -5.04 15.20
CA ASP A 992 3.61 -5.19 16.63
C ASP A 992 4.48 -6.23 17.35
N ALA A 993 4.63 -7.43 16.78
CA ALA A 993 5.42 -8.52 17.37
C ALA A 993 6.92 -8.19 17.44
N SER A 994 7.44 -7.37 16.52
CA SER A 994 8.84 -6.96 16.48
C SER A 994 9.09 -5.69 17.31
N ALA A 995 8.15 -4.75 17.30
CA ALA A 995 8.16 -3.56 18.13
C ALA A 995 8.12 -3.92 19.63
N ALA A 996 7.35 -4.95 20.02
CA ALA A 996 7.36 -5.49 21.38
C ALA A 996 8.74 -6.03 21.82
N GLN A 997 9.51 -6.62 20.90
CA GLN A 997 10.88 -7.07 21.19
C GLN A 997 11.86 -5.90 21.33
N TYR A 998 11.70 -4.84 20.54
CA TYR A 998 12.47 -3.60 20.69
C TYR A 998 12.14 -2.88 22.02
N GLU A 999 10.85 -2.72 22.34
CA GLU A 999 10.32 -2.22 23.62
C GLU A 999 10.93 -2.95 24.82
N GLU A 1000 10.87 -4.28 24.83
CA GLU A 1000 11.41 -5.10 25.93
C GLU A 1000 12.92 -4.90 26.13
N LEU A 1001 13.69 -4.70 25.05
CA LEU A 1001 15.12 -4.37 25.12
C LEU A 1001 15.36 -2.95 25.65
N TYR A 1002 14.56 -1.98 25.23
CA TYR A 1002 14.63 -0.60 25.70
C TYR A 1002 14.35 -0.53 27.20
N GLU A 1003 13.27 -1.15 27.67
CA GLU A 1003 12.93 -1.22 29.10
C GLU A 1003 14.04 -1.88 29.92
N LYS A 1004 14.53 -3.05 29.48
CA LYS A 1004 15.66 -3.75 30.14
C LYS A 1004 16.91 -2.87 30.23
N ALA A 1005 17.22 -2.09 29.21
CA ALA A 1005 18.38 -1.18 29.21
C ALA A 1005 18.17 0.04 30.13
N VAL A 1006 16.98 0.63 30.13
CA VAL A 1006 16.62 1.78 30.98
C VAL A 1006 16.53 1.36 32.45
N ALA A 1007 15.93 0.21 32.77
CA ALA A 1007 15.85 -0.33 34.12
C ALA A 1007 17.23 -0.58 34.73
N ARG A 1008 18.15 -1.20 33.97
CA ARG A 1008 19.56 -1.37 34.38
C ARG A 1008 20.23 -0.03 34.69
N ALA A 1009 20.02 0.99 33.86
CA ALA A 1009 20.60 2.32 34.08
C ALA A 1009 20.01 3.06 35.29
N ARG A 1010 18.73 2.85 35.60
CA ARG A 1010 18.09 3.37 36.83
C ARG A 1010 18.66 2.67 38.06
N ALA A 1011 18.80 1.34 38.03
CA ALA A 1011 19.41 0.57 39.13
C ALA A 1011 20.86 1.02 39.42
N SER A 1012 21.69 1.19 38.38
CA SER A 1012 23.07 1.68 38.51
C SER A 1012 23.22 3.17 38.84
N LYS A 1013 22.13 3.90 39.10
CA LYS A 1013 22.14 5.26 39.68
C LYS A 1013 21.67 5.29 41.15
N ASN A 1014 21.21 4.15 41.69
CA ASN A 1014 20.77 3.99 43.07
C ASN A 1014 21.77 3.14 43.90
N LEU A 1015 22.96 2.88 43.34
CA LEU A 1015 24.12 2.18 43.91
C LEU A 1015 25.33 3.11 43.85
#